data_AF-A0A3D4IQ23-F1
#
_entry.id   AF-A0A3D4IQ23-F1
#
_cell.length_a   1.000
_cell.length_b   1.000
_cell.length_c   1.000
_cell.angle_alpha   90.00
_cell.angle_beta   90.00
_cell.angle_gamma   90.00
#
_symmetry.space_group_name_H-M   'P 1'
#
loop_
_entity.id
_entity.type
_entity.pdbx_description
1 polymer ?
#
loop_
_entity_poly.entity_id
_entity_poly.type
_entity_poly.pdbx_seq_one_letter_code
_entity_poly.pdbx_strand_id
1 'polypeptide(L)'
;MELNLNKNPLNPELTKVYQQGIESVKSYLRVRYSAQTASNEAKLILVGEGDVGKTCLMDALLGHPWQEHDTTHGIEIKQIKIIDSQSKKQVILNGWDFGGQRVYRPTHQLFFSSPAVYLVVWKPREGSQQGFVKEWIQLIKRREPEAKILVVSTHGGPQQRQPDIDKQELWDVFGKETLVGFFEVDNKPDVGGVRYGINKLKQAIAQSAFTLSEVGRLIPKNWQKVRDELAKSTSTYLSYDNLLKMCYLYGMNEDDARLFVSVEHNLGHLIHYQHDPALRDIVVLKPNWLATAISFILDDKITRQNNGLVRFSRLNQLWDDPFRSPENRYPKNLHSIFLRLMERFDLSYAVDRISGSNQSDPQSLIAQLVPDVAPNEKDFEKKWTPEIVSGDFQQTQICRIVDASNGQSANAEGLFYQLIVRLHRYSLGRVKYADSVHWQRGLVLDADYNGRALLRYIGNDVHITVRAAYPQGFLTILTDEVKFLVESFWEGLRCEVTVPCLNPKPCKGLFEVSKLIENKKEGHPQQPCSICNKWQSIDVLLSNAPASNPLPQIDALATQKVLDELSELRKILIKHDDVTIGRFDHLDAGQRELLSQAETSYRNLLQVFTDEAKEGPRLFSMRPVDPNWLEVPKTLVSQKFRILLWCEHSQLPLFVLNKEGDRRGIYEIDLPYEWVTEAAPYLKAVVATLSLILPVASSATKLLLPDDQYKNIEKELAFGKDVFDSMLKGADKLTNWSDKADAPDLPHGAMQSAEGALLRELHAFLKEKDPAFGGLVRVMDKQQRFLWVHEQFAREY
;
A
#
# COMPACT_ATOMS: atom_id res chain seq x y z
N MET A 1 11.49 20.46 -22.38
CA MET A 1 11.73 19.08 -22.83
C MET A 1 11.67 18.19 -21.61
N GLU A 2 10.55 17.49 -21.39
CA GLU A 2 10.38 16.56 -20.26
C GLU A 2 10.77 15.15 -20.69
N LEU A 3 11.44 14.41 -19.80
CA LEU A 3 11.94 13.06 -20.04
C LEU A 3 10.94 12.05 -19.46
N ASN A 4 10.25 11.31 -20.32
CA ASN A 4 9.35 10.21 -19.92
C ASN A 4 10.05 8.87 -20.15
N LEU A 5 10.21 8.07 -19.08
CA LEU A 5 10.88 6.77 -19.14
C LEU A 5 9.92 5.59 -18.99
N ASN A 6 8.60 5.81 -19.02
CA ASN A 6 7.60 4.74 -18.91
C ASN A 6 7.77 3.69 -20.02
N LYS A 7 7.58 2.41 -19.69
CA LYS A 7 7.67 1.26 -20.61
C LYS A 7 9.04 1.08 -21.30
N ASN A 8 10.11 1.67 -20.75
CA ASN A 8 11.47 1.40 -21.20
C ASN A 8 12.10 0.28 -20.36
N PRO A 9 12.97 -0.56 -20.95
CA PRO A 9 13.73 -1.57 -20.21
C PRO A 9 14.90 -0.90 -19.47
N LEU A 10 14.57 -0.18 -18.39
CA LEU A 10 15.57 0.40 -17.50
C LEU A 10 16.15 -0.70 -16.60
N ASN A 11 17.40 -0.54 -16.19
CA ASN A 11 17.92 -1.43 -15.15
C ASN A 11 17.10 -1.23 -13.84
N PRO A 12 17.00 -2.25 -12.97
CA PRO A 12 16.14 -2.20 -11.79
C PRO A 12 16.41 -0.99 -10.87
N GLU A 13 17.66 -0.56 -10.79
CA GLU A 13 18.08 0.60 -9.99
C GLU A 13 17.49 1.90 -10.55
N LEU A 14 17.63 2.15 -11.85
CA LEU A 14 17.08 3.34 -12.51
C LEU A 14 15.54 3.32 -12.53
N THR A 15 14.93 2.14 -12.61
CA THR A 15 13.47 1.96 -12.45
C THR A 15 13.01 2.43 -11.06
N LYS A 16 13.67 1.94 -9.99
CA LYS A 16 13.36 2.34 -8.61
C LYS A 16 13.59 3.84 -8.37
N VAL A 17 14.67 4.39 -8.93
CA VAL A 17 14.98 5.83 -8.85
C VAL A 17 13.92 6.65 -9.60
N TYR A 18 13.47 6.20 -10.78
CA TYR A 18 12.44 6.88 -11.56
C TYR A 18 11.05 6.85 -10.90
N GLN A 19 10.72 5.79 -10.15
CA GLN A 19 9.49 5.76 -9.33
C GLN A 19 9.40 6.91 -8.30
N GLN A 20 10.53 7.48 -7.90
CA GLN A 20 10.59 8.62 -6.98
C GLN A 20 10.50 9.99 -7.70
N GLY A 21 10.57 10.00 -9.03
CA GLY A 21 10.51 11.20 -9.88
C GLY A 21 11.80 11.45 -10.68
N ILE A 22 11.71 12.41 -11.61
CA ILE A 22 12.79 12.66 -12.59
C ILE A 22 14.05 13.30 -12.00
N GLU A 23 13.93 14.07 -10.91
CA GLU A 23 15.09 14.70 -10.25
C GLU A 23 16.00 13.66 -9.58
N SER A 24 15.41 12.58 -9.03
CA SER A 24 16.18 11.44 -8.50
C SER A 24 17.01 10.78 -9.61
N VAL A 25 16.46 10.66 -10.82
CA VAL A 25 17.16 10.09 -11.99
C VAL A 25 18.36 10.94 -12.40
N LYS A 26 18.19 12.27 -12.51
CA LYS A 26 19.29 13.18 -12.85
C LYS A 26 20.42 13.10 -11.82
N SER A 27 20.06 13.04 -10.55
CA SER A 27 21.00 12.94 -9.43
C SER A 27 21.81 11.64 -9.50
N TYR A 28 21.13 10.52 -9.71
CA TYR A 28 21.76 9.22 -9.92
C TYR A 28 22.79 9.22 -11.07
N LEU A 29 22.47 9.83 -12.21
CA LEU A 29 23.38 9.91 -13.36
C LEU A 29 24.62 10.79 -13.08
N ARG A 30 24.46 11.90 -12.35
CA ARG A 30 25.60 12.75 -11.94
C ARG A 30 26.56 12.02 -11.02
N VAL A 31 26.02 11.24 -10.07
CA VAL A 31 26.80 10.46 -9.10
C VAL A 31 27.66 9.39 -9.80
N ARG A 32 27.14 8.78 -10.88
CA ARG A 32 27.90 7.82 -11.71
C ARG A 32 29.13 8.42 -12.42
N TYR A 33 29.32 9.74 -12.42
CA TYR A 33 30.48 10.40 -13.02
C TYR A 33 31.62 10.69 -12.02
N SER A 34 31.42 10.43 -10.71
CA SER A 34 32.40 10.69 -9.65
C SER A 34 33.42 9.55 -9.44
N ALA A 35 34.44 9.74 -8.58
CA ALA A 35 35.42 8.69 -8.27
C ALA A 35 34.79 7.51 -7.50
N GLN A 36 34.88 6.31 -8.08
CA GLN A 36 34.13 5.14 -7.59
C GLN A 36 35.02 4.07 -6.95
N THR A 37 34.40 3.21 -6.14
CA THR A 37 34.96 1.98 -5.58
C THR A 37 33.95 0.84 -5.70
N ALA A 38 34.41 -0.39 -5.90
CA ALA A 38 33.52 -1.54 -5.95
C ALA A 38 32.97 -1.88 -4.55
N SER A 39 31.68 -2.17 -4.48
CA SER A 39 30.97 -2.60 -3.27
C SER A 39 30.55 -4.06 -3.43
N ASN A 40 31.28 -4.98 -2.79
CA ASN A 40 30.97 -6.41 -2.79
C ASN A 40 30.16 -6.78 -1.54
N GLU A 41 28.94 -6.25 -1.42
CA GLU A 41 28.10 -6.41 -0.24
C GLU A 41 26.71 -6.95 -0.59
N ALA A 42 26.21 -7.89 0.21
CA ALA A 42 24.84 -8.38 0.12
C ALA A 42 24.28 -8.77 1.50
N LYS A 43 22.98 -9.01 1.59
CA LYS A 43 22.37 -9.64 2.76
C LYS A 43 22.48 -11.16 2.67
N LEU A 44 22.59 -11.84 3.81
CA LEU A 44 22.40 -13.28 3.94
C LEU A 44 21.24 -13.53 4.89
N ILE A 45 20.09 -13.98 4.40
CA ILE A 45 18.86 -14.09 5.19
C ILE A 45 18.58 -15.57 5.49
N LEU A 46 18.53 -15.95 6.77
CA LEU A 46 18.19 -17.30 7.20
C LEU A 46 16.69 -17.39 7.54
N VAL A 47 15.95 -18.23 6.83
CA VAL A 47 14.53 -18.50 7.10
C VAL A 47 14.31 -19.99 7.37
N GLY A 48 13.23 -20.31 8.07
CA GLY A 48 12.88 -21.67 8.45
C GLY A 48 12.14 -21.68 9.79
N GLU A 49 11.52 -22.81 10.12
CA GLU A 49 10.77 -22.99 11.37
C GLU A 49 11.60 -22.72 12.63
N GLY A 50 10.90 -22.59 13.76
CA GLY A 50 11.54 -22.56 15.08
C GLY A 50 12.44 -23.77 15.28
N ASP A 51 13.53 -23.58 16.02
CA ASP A 51 14.44 -24.66 16.42
C ASP A 51 15.16 -25.41 15.27
N VAL A 52 15.06 -25.03 13.99
CA VAL A 52 15.77 -25.74 12.90
C VAL A 52 17.31 -25.58 12.88
N GLY A 53 17.88 -24.82 13.81
CA GLY A 53 19.33 -24.61 13.96
C GLY A 53 19.90 -23.41 13.18
N LYS A 54 19.10 -22.36 12.92
CA LYS A 54 19.53 -21.15 12.20
C LYS A 54 20.64 -20.38 12.91
N THR A 55 20.49 -20.11 14.20
CA THR A 55 21.48 -19.43 15.04
C THR A 55 22.79 -20.21 15.10
N CYS A 56 22.71 -21.52 15.29
CA CYS A 56 23.87 -22.40 15.28
C CYS A 56 24.58 -22.41 13.91
N LEU A 57 23.82 -22.33 12.81
CA LEU A 57 24.37 -22.22 11.46
C LEU A 57 25.07 -20.86 11.25
N MET A 58 24.49 -19.77 11.74
CA MET A 58 25.08 -18.44 11.69
C MET A 58 26.45 -18.42 12.40
N ASP A 59 26.52 -18.95 13.63
CA ASP A 59 27.77 -19.07 14.37
C ASP A 59 28.78 -19.99 13.67
N ALA A 60 28.30 -21.06 13.02
CA ALA A 60 29.15 -21.93 12.23
C ALA A 60 29.76 -21.23 11.01
N LEU A 61 29.00 -20.37 10.33
CA LEU A 61 29.48 -19.55 9.23
C LEU A 61 30.49 -18.49 9.70
N LEU A 62 30.35 -17.97 10.91
CA LEU A 62 31.33 -17.05 11.51
C LEU A 62 32.59 -17.75 12.03
N GLY A 63 32.55 -19.08 12.18
CA GLY A 63 33.66 -19.84 12.76
C GLY A 63 33.72 -19.76 14.29
N HIS A 64 32.63 -19.35 14.94
CA HIS A 64 32.53 -19.34 16.40
C HIS A 64 32.54 -20.78 16.97
N PRO A 65 32.93 -20.98 18.24
CA PRO A 65 32.76 -22.25 18.94
C PRO A 65 31.30 -22.73 18.93
N TRP A 66 31.09 -24.03 19.02
CA TRP A 66 29.73 -24.58 19.11
C TRP A 66 29.12 -24.29 20.49
N GLN A 67 27.87 -23.85 20.49
CA GLN A 67 27.04 -23.65 21.66
C GLN A 67 25.59 -24.00 21.33
N GLU A 68 24.84 -24.52 22.29
CA GLU A 68 23.38 -24.60 22.21
C GLU A 68 22.76 -23.23 22.49
N HIS A 69 21.74 -22.90 21.71
CA HIS A 69 21.03 -21.62 21.80
C HIS A 69 19.56 -21.88 22.09
N ASP A 70 18.96 -21.00 22.88
CA ASP A 70 17.51 -20.92 23.00
C ASP A 70 16.90 -20.39 21.69
N THR A 71 15.57 -20.41 21.59
CA THR A 71 14.88 -19.89 20.41
C THR A 71 15.14 -18.38 20.27
N THR A 72 15.68 -17.92 19.14
CA THR A 72 15.86 -16.49 18.85
C THR A 72 14.55 -15.73 18.94
N HIS A 73 14.56 -14.66 19.72
CA HIS A 73 13.44 -13.71 19.82
C HIS A 73 13.74 -12.51 18.91
N GLY A 74 12.85 -12.19 17.98
CA GLY A 74 13.08 -11.12 17.01
C GLY A 74 14.15 -11.46 15.95
N ILE A 75 15.16 -10.59 15.82
CA ILE A 75 16.16 -10.63 14.74
C ILE A 75 17.57 -10.39 15.30
N GLU A 76 18.54 -11.21 14.87
CA GLU A 76 19.97 -10.92 15.03
C GLU A 76 20.64 -10.66 13.68
N ILE A 77 21.58 -9.71 13.64
CA ILE A 77 22.37 -9.37 12.44
C ILE A 77 23.84 -9.46 12.80
N LYS A 78 24.59 -10.28 12.06
CA LYS A 78 26.02 -10.47 12.20
C LYS A 78 26.71 -10.30 10.85
N GLN A 79 27.82 -9.57 10.79
CA GLN A 79 28.57 -9.39 9.55
C GLN A 79 29.50 -10.59 9.30
N ILE A 80 29.39 -11.22 8.13
CA ILE A 80 30.17 -12.38 7.71
C ILE A 80 31.06 -11.98 6.54
N LYS A 81 32.35 -12.29 6.63
CA LYS A 81 33.30 -12.07 5.52
C LYS A 81 33.65 -13.42 4.91
N ILE A 82 33.35 -13.58 3.62
CA ILE A 82 33.65 -14.82 2.89
C ILE A 82 34.56 -14.49 1.70
N ILE A 83 35.65 -15.24 1.57
CA ILE A 83 36.53 -15.19 0.41
C ILE A 83 36.12 -16.33 -0.52
N ASP A 84 35.73 -15.99 -1.74
CA ASP A 84 35.52 -17.00 -2.78
C ASP A 84 36.86 -17.63 -3.15
N SER A 85 36.92 -18.95 -3.07
CA SER A 85 38.15 -19.71 -3.31
C SER A 85 38.61 -19.66 -4.76
N GLN A 86 37.67 -19.44 -5.70
CA GLN A 86 37.92 -19.41 -7.14
C GLN A 86 38.35 -18.03 -7.62
N SER A 87 37.52 -17.01 -7.41
CA SER A 87 37.83 -15.64 -7.85
C SER A 87 38.84 -14.91 -6.96
N LYS A 88 39.10 -15.43 -5.74
CA LYS A 88 39.88 -14.78 -4.67
C LYS A 88 39.31 -13.43 -4.23
N LYS A 89 38.08 -13.09 -4.64
CA LYS A 89 37.39 -11.87 -4.21
C LYS A 89 36.68 -12.11 -2.89
N GLN A 90 36.67 -11.08 -2.05
CA GLN A 90 35.92 -11.08 -0.80
C GLN A 90 34.53 -10.48 -1.02
N VAL A 91 33.52 -11.12 -0.44
CA VAL A 91 32.17 -10.58 -0.26
C VAL A 91 31.92 -10.36 1.24
N ILE A 92 31.24 -9.27 1.56
CA ILE A 92 30.78 -8.96 2.91
C ILE A 92 29.27 -9.20 2.94
N LEU A 93 28.83 -10.03 3.88
CA LEU A 93 27.43 -10.42 4.02
C LEU A 93 26.89 -9.92 5.36
N ASN A 94 25.81 -9.16 5.32
CA ASN A 94 25.03 -8.86 6.51
C ASN A 94 24.10 -10.04 6.77
N GLY A 95 24.45 -10.92 7.71
CA GLY A 95 23.72 -12.14 8.03
C GLY A 95 22.57 -11.88 8.99
N TRP A 96 21.32 -12.12 8.57
CA TRP A 96 20.10 -11.96 9.35
C TRP A 96 19.60 -13.33 9.83
N ASP A 97 19.50 -13.51 11.15
CA ASP A 97 18.88 -14.66 11.81
C ASP A 97 17.52 -14.24 12.38
N PHE A 98 16.46 -14.77 11.79
CA PHE A 98 15.08 -14.46 12.14
C PHE A 98 14.50 -15.51 13.10
N GLY A 99 13.74 -15.07 14.11
CA GLY A 99 12.98 -15.97 14.98
C GLY A 99 12.04 -16.89 14.16
N GLY A 100 12.01 -18.19 14.45
CA GLY A 100 11.18 -19.11 13.66
C GLY A 100 9.67 -19.07 13.97
N GLN A 101 9.24 -18.22 14.91
CA GLN A 101 7.86 -18.21 15.40
C GLN A 101 6.89 -17.56 14.39
N ARG A 102 5.69 -18.15 14.23
CA ARG A 102 4.67 -17.69 13.27
C ARG A 102 4.30 -16.21 13.43
N VAL A 103 4.21 -15.72 14.67
CA VAL A 103 3.85 -14.33 14.99
C VAL A 103 4.85 -13.31 14.45
N TYR A 104 6.09 -13.71 14.13
CA TYR A 104 7.07 -12.79 13.59
C TYR A 104 7.16 -12.84 12.06
N ARG A 105 6.61 -13.86 11.39
CA ARG A 105 6.74 -14.02 9.93
C ARG A 105 6.26 -12.80 9.14
N PRO A 106 5.12 -12.15 9.48
CA PRO A 106 4.71 -10.94 8.78
C PRO A 106 5.71 -9.80 8.97
N THR A 107 6.27 -9.64 10.17
CA THR A 107 7.28 -8.63 10.49
C THR A 107 8.62 -8.92 9.80
N HIS A 108 8.99 -10.19 9.62
CA HIS A 108 10.25 -10.58 8.96
C HIS A 108 10.27 -10.22 7.47
N GLN A 109 9.11 -10.27 6.82
CA GLN A 109 8.97 -9.89 5.42
C GLN A 109 9.28 -8.41 5.16
N LEU A 110 9.24 -7.56 6.20
CA LEU A 110 9.64 -6.14 6.09
C LEU A 110 11.13 -5.97 5.78
N PHE A 111 11.95 -7.00 6.04
CA PHE A 111 13.39 -6.97 5.88
C PHE A 111 13.88 -7.75 4.65
N PHE A 112 12.96 -8.37 3.90
CA PHE A 112 13.26 -9.04 2.64
C PHE A 112 13.43 -7.98 1.57
N SER A 113 14.68 -7.68 1.23
CA SER A 113 15.00 -6.79 0.11
C SER A 113 16.32 -7.18 -0.55
N SER A 114 16.37 -6.93 -1.86
CA SER A 114 17.59 -6.97 -2.68
C SER A 114 18.66 -5.99 -2.20
N PRO A 115 19.95 -6.33 -2.35
CA PRO A 115 20.51 -7.61 -2.79
C PRO A 115 20.65 -8.62 -1.63
N ALA A 116 20.13 -9.83 -1.80
CA ALA A 116 20.14 -10.85 -0.75
C ALA A 116 20.34 -12.29 -1.28
N VAL A 117 21.11 -13.09 -0.53
CA VAL A 117 21.16 -14.55 -0.63
C VAL A 117 20.32 -15.12 0.52
N TYR A 118 19.42 -16.05 0.22
CA TYR A 118 18.53 -16.66 1.20
C TYR A 118 18.94 -18.10 1.50
N LEU A 119 18.95 -18.45 2.78
CA LEU A 119 19.11 -19.83 3.25
C LEU A 119 17.76 -20.32 3.79
N VAL A 120 17.15 -21.28 3.11
CA VAL A 120 15.96 -21.98 3.64
C VAL A 120 16.45 -23.16 4.46
N VAL A 121 16.39 -23.01 5.77
CA VAL A 121 16.98 -23.93 6.74
C VAL A 121 15.90 -24.86 7.29
N TRP A 122 16.16 -26.17 7.28
CA TRP A 122 15.22 -27.16 7.80
C TRP A 122 15.92 -28.37 8.42
N LYS A 123 15.19 -29.13 9.23
CA LYS A 123 15.66 -30.37 9.87
C LYS A 123 15.14 -31.61 9.11
N PRO A 124 16.02 -32.49 8.58
CA PRO A 124 15.64 -33.72 7.88
C PRO A 124 14.70 -34.65 8.63
N ARG A 125 14.80 -34.70 9.96
CA ARG A 125 14.01 -35.62 10.79
C ARG A 125 12.51 -35.30 10.78
N GLU A 126 12.16 -34.03 10.61
CA GLU A 126 10.77 -33.55 10.56
C GLU A 126 10.18 -33.73 9.14
N GLY A 127 11.03 -33.81 8.11
CA GLY A 127 10.60 -33.89 6.72
C GLY A 127 10.34 -32.50 6.13
N SER A 128 10.51 -32.37 4.81
CA SER A 128 10.49 -31.07 4.11
C SER A 128 9.13 -30.37 4.15
N GLN A 129 8.03 -31.15 4.17
CA GLN A 129 6.67 -30.64 4.32
C GLN A 129 6.40 -30.07 5.71
N GLN A 130 6.88 -30.72 6.78
CA GLN A 130 6.74 -30.19 8.14
C GLN A 130 7.69 -29.01 8.39
N GLY A 131 8.82 -28.97 7.69
CA GLY A 131 9.74 -27.83 7.68
C GLY A 131 9.27 -26.64 6.83
N PHE A 132 8.10 -26.73 6.19
CA PHE A 132 7.52 -25.69 5.33
C PHE A 132 8.49 -25.18 4.25
N VAL A 133 9.38 -26.04 3.74
CA VAL A 133 10.47 -25.61 2.83
C VAL A 133 9.91 -24.96 1.56
N LYS A 134 8.87 -25.56 0.97
CA LYS A 134 8.23 -25.06 -0.24
C LYS A 134 7.56 -23.71 0.00
N GLU A 135 6.91 -23.56 1.14
CA GLU A 135 6.23 -22.34 1.57
C GLU A 135 7.22 -21.21 1.85
N TRP A 136 8.37 -21.50 2.47
CA TRP A 136 9.45 -20.54 2.66
C TRP A 136 10.06 -20.09 1.32
N ILE A 137 10.29 -21.01 0.38
CA ILE A 137 10.76 -20.68 -0.97
C ILE A 137 9.73 -19.81 -1.69
N GLN A 138 8.44 -20.17 -1.60
CA GLN A 138 7.34 -19.36 -2.14
C GLN A 138 7.34 -17.96 -1.53
N LEU A 139 7.43 -17.85 -0.19
CA LEU A 139 7.45 -16.58 0.51
C LEU A 139 8.59 -15.68 0.05
N ILE A 140 9.81 -16.23 -0.08
CA ILE A 140 10.98 -15.49 -0.56
C ILE A 140 10.79 -15.05 -2.01
N LYS A 141 10.45 -15.99 -2.91
CA LYS A 141 10.28 -15.70 -4.35
C LYS A 141 9.18 -14.67 -4.59
N ARG A 142 8.13 -14.68 -3.74
CA ARG A 142 7.04 -13.70 -3.76
C ARG A 142 7.41 -12.33 -3.22
N ARG A 143 8.58 -12.15 -2.63
CA ARG A 143 9.04 -10.84 -2.14
C ARG A 143 10.23 -10.31 -2.91
N GLU A 144 11.07 -11.21 -3.38
CA GLU A 144 12.26 -10.92 -4.15
C GLU A 144 12.36 -11.98 -5.26
N PRO A 145 11.78 -11.72 -6.45
CA PRO A 145 11.76 -12.69 -7.55
C PRO A 145 13.15 -13.06 -8.04
N GLU A 146 14.11 -12.14 -7.93
CA GLU A 146 15.50 -12.34 -8.30
C GLU A 146 16.33 -12.98 -7.17
N ALA A 147 15.67 -13.43 -6.07
CA ALA A 147 16.34 -14.03 -4.93
C ALA A 147 17.16 -15.26 -5.32
N LYS A 148 18.35 -15.36 -4.73
CA LYS A 148 19.18 -16.57 -4.79
C LYS A 148 18.97 -17.38 -3.54
N ILE A 149 18.36 -18.54 -3.67
CA ILE A 149 17.96 -19.41 -2.57
C ILE A 149 18.85 -20.66 -2.53
N LEU A 150 19.40 -20.95 -1.36
CA LEU A 150 20.10 -22.19 -1.04
C LEU A 150 19.29 -22.94 0.02
N VAL A 151 18.90 -24.18 -0.27
CA VAL A 151 18.16 -25.01 0.69
C VAL A 151 19.18 -25.76 1.55
N VAL A 152 19.12 -25.54 2.86
CA VAL A 152 20.10 -26.07 3.82
C VAL A 152 19.42 -27.01 4.79
N SER A 153 19.75 -28.29 4.71
CA SER A 153 19.36 -29.26 5.73
C SER A 153 20.42 -29.29 6.83
N THR A 154 20.06 -28.82 8.02
CA THR A 154 20.92 -28.92 9.21
C THR A 154 20.85 -30.33 9.78
N HIS A 155 21.76 -30.67 10.71
CA HIS A 155 21.84 -32.00 11.29
C HIS A 155 22.04 -33.08 10.20
N GLY A 156 22.72 -32.76 9.10
CA GLY A 156 22.92 -33.60 7.92
C GLY A 156 24.25 -34.36 7.91
N GLY A 157 24.83 -34.66 9.06
CA GLY A 157 26.10 -35.39 9.15
C GLY A 157 26.00 -36.87 8.69
N PRO A 158 27.13 -37.56 8.45
CA PRO A 158 27.17 -38.94 7.93
C PRO A 158 26.39 -39.98 8.75
N GLN A 159 26.11 -39.68 10.03
CA GLN A 159 25.37 -40.55 10.96
C GLN A 159 23.89 -40.15 11.13
N GLN A 160 23.40 -39.17 10.37
CA GLN A 160 22.07 -38.62 10.50
C GLN A 160 21.14 -39.09 9.37
N ARG A 161 19.84 -38.88 9.55
CA ARG A 161 18.85 -39.19 8.51
C ARG A 161 19.11 -38.31 7.30
N GLN A 162 19.28 -38.93 6.12
CA GLN A 162 19.44 -38.18 4.88
C GLN A 162 18.17 -37.36 4.58
N PRO A 163 18.33 -36.13 4.07
CA PRO A 163 17.19 -35.30 3.66
C PRO A 163 16.49 -35.94 2.45
N ASP A 164 15.28 -36.43 2.67
CA ASP A 164 14.38 -36.88 1.60
C ASP A 164 13.58 -35.68 1.07
N ILE A 165 14.16 -34.99 0.08
CA ILE A 165 13.55 -33.82 -0.57
C ILE A 165 13.63 -34.00 -2.09
N ASP A 166 12.49 -33.87 -2.77
CA ASP A 166 12.44 -33.91 -4.22
C ASP A 166 13.01 -32.61 -4.80
N LYS A 167 14.31 -32.65 -5.10
CA LYS A 167 15.04 -31.52 -5.67
C LYS A 167 14.52 -31.17 -7.07
N GLN A 168 14.05 -32.16 -7.83
CA GLN A 168 13.58 -31.96 -9.19
C GLN A 168 12.24 -31.23 -9.17
N GLU A 169 11.29 -31.64 -8.32
CA GLU A 169 10.01 -30.93 -8.13
C GLU A 169 10.24 -29.45 -7.79
N LEU A 170 11.14 -29.18 -6.84
CA LEU A 170 11.45 -27.80 -6.44
C LEU A 170 12.06 -26.99 -7.59
N TRP A 171 12.97 -27.58 -8.37
CA TRP A 171 13.51 -26.89 -9.55
C TRP A 171 12.47 -26.67 -10.65
N ASP A 172 11.57 -27.61 -10.88
CA ASP A 172 10.53 -27.48 -11.89
C ASP A 172 9.53 -26.37 -11.51
N VAL A 173 9.24 -26.20 -10.22
CA VAL A 173 8.32 -25.17 -9.71
C VAL A 173 9.00 -23.79 -9.61
N PHE A 174 10.23 -23.73 -9.10
CA PHE A 174 10.86 -22.44 -8.75
C PHE A 174 11.98 -22.00 -9.68
N GLY A 175 12.49 -22.89 -10.54
CA GLY A 175 13.59 -22.63 -11.46
C GLY A 175 14.98 -22.75 -10.81
N LYS A 176 15.99 -23.09 -11.63
CA LYS A 176 17.38 -23.31 -11.19
C LYS A 176 18.14 -22.00 -10.97
N GLU A 177 17.67 -20.93 -11.58
CA GLU A 177 18.18 -19.57 -11.39
C GLU A 177 17.81 -19.00 -10.01
N THR A 178 16.67 -19.40 -9.45
CA THR A 178 16.22 -19.04 -8.10
C THR A 178 16.77 -20.01 -7.06
N LEU A 179 16.56 -21.31 -7.25
CA LEU A 179 17.07 -22.38 -6.36
C LEU A 179 18.46 -22.85 -6.81
N VAL A 180 19.47 -22.18 -6.30
CA VAL A 180 20.86 -22.37 -6.72
C VAL A 180 21.44 -23.72 -6.25
N GLY A 181 20.97 -24.26 -5.13
CA GLY A 181 21.40 -25.59 -4.71
C GLY A 181 20.91 -26.06 -3.35
N PHE A 182 21.27 -27.30 -3.03
CA PHE A 182 20.90 -28.02 -1.82
C PHE A 182 22.16 -28.43 -1.05
N PHE A 183 22.20 -28.14 0.25
CA PHE A 183 23.37 -28.33 1.09
C PHE A 183 23.01 -29.04 2.38
N GLU A 184 23.85 -30.00 2.73
CA GLU A 184 23.75 -30.76 3.97
C GLU A 184 24.86 -30.28 4.90
N VAL A 185 24.50 -29.88 6.11
CA VAL A 185 25.46 -29.33 7.08
C VAL A 185 25.24 -29.93 8.46
N ASP A 186 26.32 -30.07 9.21
CA ASP A 186 26.27 -30.29 10.64
C ASP A 186 26.95 -29.11 11.36
N ASN A 187 26.16 -28.37 12.13
CA ASN A 187 26.64 -27.22 12.88
C ASN A 187 27.50 -27.67 14.08
N LYS A 188 27.26 -28.89 14.58
CA LYS A 188 28.04 -29.47 15.67
C LYS A 188 29.33 -30.06 15.09
N PRO A 189 30.50 -29.65 15.59
CA PRO A 189 31.75 -30.27 15.14
C PRO A 189 31.81 -31.73 15.56
N ASP A 190 32.50 -32.54 14.76
CA ASP A 190 32.85 -33.91 15.12
C ASP A 190 33.94 -33.94 16.20
N VAL A 191 34.39 -35.15 16.57
CA VAL A 191 35.44 -35.37 17.57
C VAL A 191 36.77 -34.69 17.16
N GLY A 192 36.99 -34.47 15.85
CA GLY A 192 38.15 -33.76 15.31
C GLY A 192 37.99 -32.24 15.24
N GLY A 193 36.87 -31.68 15.73
CA GLY A 193 36.60 -30.24 15.67
C GLY A 193 36.12 -29.76 14.30
N VAL A 194 35.85 -30.67 13.34
CA VAL A 194 35.48 -30.33 11.97
C VAL A 194 33.97 -30.34 11.82
N ARG A 195 33.43 -29.28 11.21
CA ARG A 195 32.01 -29.18 10.86
C ARG A 195 31.77 -29.69 9.44
N TYR A 196 30.79 -30.57 9.28
CA TYR A 196 30.43 -31.13 7.97
C TYR A 196 29.72 -30.09 7.09
N GLY A 197 30.10 -30.00 5.81
CA GLY A 197 29.39 -29.21 4.79
C GLY A 197 29.54 -27.68 4.84
N ILE A 198 29.94 -27.09 5.97
CA ILE A 198 29.99 -25.62 6.17
C ILE A 198 30.88 -24.90 5.15
N ASN A 199 32.08 -25.43 4.84
CA ASN A 199 32.97 -24.81 3.87
C ASN A 199 32.40 -24.82 2.45
N LYS A 200 31.71 -25.91 2.07
CA LYS A 200 31.02 -26.01 0.76
C LYS A 200 29.87 -25.01 0.68
N LEU A 201 29.10 -24.86 1.77
CA LEU A 201 28.04 -23.86 1.87
C LEU A 201 28.60 -22.43 1.76
N LYS A 202 29.70 -22.09 2.46
CA LYS A 202 30.35 -20.77 2.35
C LYS A 202 30.71 -20.41 0.90
N GLN A 203 31.28 -21.37 0.15
CA GLN A 203 31.62 -21.16 -1.25
C GLN A 203 30.38 -20.89 -2.11
N ALA A 204 29.32 -21.68 -1.94
CA ALA A 204 28.06 -21.48 -2.66
C ALA A 204 27.40 -20.14 -2.34
N ILE A 205 27.42 -19.72 -1.07
CA ILE A 205 26.91 -18.40 -0.67
C ILE A 205 27.69 -17.28 -1.38
N ALA A 206 29.02 -17.36 -1.41
CA ALA A 206 29.85 -16.34 -2.06
C ALA A 206 29.61 -16.29 -3.57
N GLN A 207 29.53 -17.45 -4.23
CA GLN A 207 29.24 -17.54 -5.65
C GLN A 207 27.86 -16.97 -5.98
N SER A 208 26.82 -17.33 -5.22
CA SER A 208 25.48 -16.77 -5.39
C SER A 208 25.48 -15.26 -5.21
N ALA A 209 26.17 -14.74 -4.19
CA ALA A 209 26.24 -13.30 -3.94
C ALA A 209 26.87 -12.54 -5.12
N PHE A 210 27.93 -13.07 -5.74
CA PHE A 210 28.56 -12.44 -6.92
C PHE A 210 27.71 -12.49 -8.19
N THR A 211 26.60 -13.25 -8.23
CA THR A 211 25.64 -13.21 -9.35
C THR A 211 24.57 -12.12 -9.20
N LEU A 212 24.45 -11.49 -8.03
CA LEU A 212 23.50 -10.41 -7.79
C LEU A 212 23.97 -9.13 -8.48
N SER A 213 23.05 -8.46 -9.17
CA SER A 213 23.37 -7.30 -10.03
C SER A 213 24.00 -6.12 -9.27
N GLU A 214 23.68 -5.98 -8.00
CA GLU A 214 24.13 -4.92 -7.12
C GLU A 214 25.48 -5.23 -6.46
N VAL A 215 25.93 -6.49 -6.47
CA VAL A 215 27.21 -6.90 -5.90
C VAL A 215 28.33 -6.64 -6.91
N GLY A 216 29.35 -5.90 -6.48
CA GLY A 216 30.42 -5.43 -7.36
C GLY A 216 30.12 -4.09 -8.05
N ARG A 217 28.99 -3.47 -7.72
CA ARG A 217 28.64 -2.12 -8.19
C ARG A 217 29.68 -1.10 -7.76
N LEU A 218 29.88 -0.09 -8.59
CA LEU A 218 30.75 1.03 -8.30
C LEU A 218 29.96 2.09 -7.52
N ILE A 219 30.32 2.31 -6.24
CA ILE A 219 29.78 3.37 -5.39
C ILE A 219 30.77 4.52 -5.24
N PRO A 220 30.30 5.77 -5.04
CA PRO A 220 31.17 6.89 -4.76
C PRO A 220 32.04 6.69 -3.51
N LYS A 221 33.31 7.12 -3.53
CA LYS A 221 34.22 6.96 -2.38
C LYS A 221 33.79 7.75 -1.14
N ASN A 222 33.12 8.89 -1.32
CA ASN A 222 32.56 9.67 -0.22
C ASN A 222 31.46 8.90 0.54
N TRP A 223 30.66 8.06 -0.13
CA TRP A 223 29.66 7.21 0.52
C TRP A 223 30.30 6.24 1.50
N GLN A 224 31.38 5.57 1.10
CA GLN A 224 32.11 4.66 1.98
C GLN A 224 32.64 5.37 3.23
N LYS A 225 33.15 6.59 3.09
CA LYS A 225 33.64 7.37 4.24
C LYS A 225 32.54 7.66 5.26
N VAL A 226 31.34 8.03 4.80
CA VAL A 226 30.19 8.27 5.68
C VAL A 226 29.77 6.97 6.35
N ARG A 227 29.73 5.84 5.64
CA ARG A 227 29.44 4.53 6.24
C ARG A 227 30.44 4.16 7.34
N ASP A 228 31.73 4.33 7.07
CA ASP A 228 32.78 4.01 8.05
C ASP A 228 32.64 4.87 9.30
N GLU A 229 32.18 6.11 9.17
CA GLU A 229 31.91 6.99 10.30
C GLU A 229 30.65 6.58 11.08
N LEU A 230 29.57 6.24 10.38
CA LEU A 230 28.35 5.71 11.01
C LEU A 230 28.61 4.40 11.75
N ALA A 231 29.47 3.52 11.20
CA ALA A 231 29.82 2.24 11.81
C ALA A 231 30.62 2.39 13.12
N LYS A 232 31.35 3.49 13.30
CA LYS A 232 32.06 3.80 14.57
C LYS A 232 31.12 4.33 15.65
N SER A 233 29.94 4.82 15.27
CA SER A 233 28.98 5.38 16.21
C SER A 233 28.33 4.28 17.06
N THR A 234 28.19 4.54 18.35
CA THR A 234 27.42 3.68 19.25
C THR A 234 25.91 3.93 19.14
N SER A 235 25.51 5.06 18.56
CA SER A 235 24.10 5.46 18.40
C SER A 235 23.29 4.43 17.61
N THR A 236 22.05 4.19 18.05
CA THR A 236 21.08 3.31 17.36
C THR A 236 20.23 4.07 16.35
N TYR A 237 20.14 5.40 16.46
CA TYR A 237 19.41 6.30 15.58
C TYR A 237 20.07 7.69 15.55
N LEU A 238 19.70 8.52 14.57
CA LEU A 238 20.04 9.94 14.51
C LEU A 238 18.92 10.75 13.83
N SER A 239 18.97 12.08 13.96
CA SER A 239 18.12 12.94 13.14
C SER A 239 18.59 12.95 11.69
N TYR A 240 17.66 13.08 10.76
CA TYR A 240 17.96 13.15 9.34
C TYR A 240 18.86 14.35 9.00
N ASP A 241 18.64 15.51 9.62
CA ASP A 241 19.49 16.70 9.46
C ASP A 241 20.95 16.45 9.90
N ASN A 242 21.16 15.71 10.99
CA ASN A 242 22.53 15.36 11.40
C ASN A 242 23.19 14.40 10.40
N LEU A 243 22.42 13.51 9.76
CA LEU A 243 22.93 12.65 8.70
C LEU A 243 23.33 13.47 7.47
N LEU A 244 22.48 14.40 7.04
CA LEU A 244 22.77 15.28 5.91
C LEU A 244 24.00 16.15 6.17
N LYS A 245 24.13 16.74 7.36
CA LYS A 245 25.33 17.48 7.77
C LYS A 245 26.59 16.62 7.66
N MET A 246 26.52 15.37 8.10
CA MET A 246 27.64 14.42 7.94
C MET A 246 27.96 14.19 6.46
N CYS A 247 26.95 13.92 5.62
CA CYS A 247 27.13 13.75 4.17
C CYS A 247 27.79 14.98 3.53
N TYR A 248 27.39 16.19 3.91
CA TYR A 248 27.97 17.45 3.43
C TYR A 248 29.43 17.62 3.83
N LEU A 249 29.81 17.25 5.06
CA LEU A 249 31.20 17.27 5.52
C LEU A 249 32.11 16.35 4.68
N TYR A 250 31.56 15.26 4.13
CA TYR A 250 32.26 14.36 3.23
C TYR A 250 32.12 14.71 1.74
N GLY A 251 31.59 15.88 1.42
CA GLY A 251 31.53 16.43 0.06
C GLY A 251 30.37 15.94 -0.80
N MET A 252 29.32 15.40 -0.21
CA MET A 252 28.05 15.14 -0.90
C MET A 252 27.26 16.45 -1.01
N ASN A 253 26.49 16.63 -2.10
CA ASN A 253 25.45 17.66 -2.14
C ASN A 253 24.12 17.05 -1.63
N GLU A 254 23.06 17.86 -1.59
CA GLU A 254 21.75 17.43 -1.05
C GLU A 254 21.17 16.22 -1.81
N ASP A 255 21.20 16.27 -3.14
CA ASP A 255 20.69 15.20 -4.00
C ASP A 255 21.47 13.88 -3.82
N ASP A 256 22.80 13.96 -3.75
CA ASP A 256 23.70 12.83 -3.51
C ASP A 256 23.46 12.23 -2.12
N ALA A 257 23.29 13.07 -1.10
CA ALA A 257 22.99 12.62 0.26
C ALA A 257 21.61 11.92 0.35
N ARG A 258 20.59 12.44 -0.32
CA ARG A 258 19.26 11.81 -0.41
C ARG A 258 19.34 10.43 -1.09
N LEU A 259 20.04 10.35 -2.21
CA LEU A 259 20.26 9.09 -2.92
C LEU A 259 21.04 8.08 -2.06
N PHE A 260 22.10 8.52 -1.39
CA PHE A 260 22.85 7.71 -0.43
C PHE A 260 21.93 7.07 0.61
N VAL A 261 21.11 7.88 1.29
CA VAL A 261 20.18 7.38 2.32
C VAL A 261 19.18 6.37 1.75
N SER A 262 18.62 6.63 0.56
CA SER A 262 17.72 5.67 -0.09
C SER A 262 18.41 4.35 -0.43
N VAL A 263 19.68 4.38 -0.85
CA VAL A 263 20.45 3.18 -1.16
C VAL A 263 20.85 2.42 0.10
N GLU A 264 21.30 3.10 1.15
CA GLU A 264 21.61 2.47 2.44
C GLU A 264 20.38 1.84 3.09
N HIS A 265 19.20 2.46 2.92
CA HIS A 265 17.93 1.90 3.33
C HIS A 265 17.65 0.56 2.64
N ASN A 266 17.80 0.51 1.31
CA ASN A 266 17.56 -0.71 0.52
C ASN A 266 18.54 -1.83 0.89
N LEU A 267 19.81 -1.50 1.14
CA LEU A 267 20.82 -2.45 1.61
C LEU A 267 20.60 -2.90 3.05
N GLY A 268 19.68 -2.27 3.80
CA GLY A 268 19.40 -2.57 5.20
C GLY A 268 20.52 -2.16 6.16
N HIS A 269 21.37 -1.22 5.76
CA HIS A 269 22.37 -0.61 6.67
C HIS A 269 21.71 0.40 7.61
N LEU A 270 20.63 1.05 7.17
CA LEU A 270 19.79 1.95 7.97
C LEU A 270 18.31 1.84 7.56
N ILE A 271 17.42 2.50 8.29
CA ILE A 271 16.00 2.63 7.95
C ILE A 271 15.60 4.11 7.97
N HIS A 272 14.99 4.58 6.87
CA HIS A 272 14.50 5.95 6.73
C HIS A 272 13.26 6.01 5.82
N TYR A 273 12.26 6.80 6.21
CA TYR A 273 11.01 6.97 5.45
C TYR A 273 10.81 8.43 5.05
N GLN A 274 11.41 8.84 3.93
CA GLN A 274 11.45 10.23 3.47
C GLN A 274 10.09 10.90 3.23
N HIS A 275 9.04 10.13 2.92
CA HIS A 275 7.70 10.64 2.59
C HIS A 275 6.71 10.59 3.76
N ASP A 276 7.10 10.05 4.92
CA ASP A 276 6.24 9.98 6.09
C ASP A 276 6.49 11.21 6.98
N PRO A 277 5.52 12.12 7.17
CA PRO A 277 5.75 13.36 7.91
C PRO A 277 6.20 13.14 9.36
N ALA A 278 5.86 11.99 9.97
CA ALA A 278 6.21 11.66 11.34
C ALA A 278 7.52 10.85 11.45
N LEU A 279 7.99 10.24 10.37
CA LEU A 279 9.22 9.41 10.36
C LEU A 279 10.37 10.02 9.54
N ARG A 280 10.11 11.01 8.69
CA ARG A 280 11.12 11.58 7.77
C ARG A 280 12.32 12.23 8.48
N ASP A 281 12.14 12.65 9.73
CA ASP A 281 13.17 13.38 10.49
C ASP A 281 14.08 12.45 11.31
N ILE A 282 13.82 11.14 11.34
CA ILE A 282 14.61 10.14 12.07
C ILE A 282 15.17 9.06 11.14
N VAL A 283 16.43 8.70 11.37
CA VAL A 283 17.10 7.61 10.70
C VAL A 283 17.49 6.58 11.75
N VAL A 284 17.02 5.34 11.59
CA VAL A 284 17.41 4.21 12.46
C VAL A 284 18.67 3.58 11.87
N LEU A 285 19.78 3.62 12.61
CA LEU A 285 21.08 3.08 12.17
C LEU A 285 21.22 1.58 12.42
N LYS A 286 20.46 1.01 13.35
CA LYS A 286 20.57 -0.40 13.75
C LYS A 286 19.21 -1.10 13.60
N PRO A 287 18.94 -1.77 12.46
CA PRO A 287 17.67 -2.46 12.23
C PRO A 287 17.29 -3.48 13.30
N ASN A 288 18.26 -4.21 13.87
CA ASN A 288 18.00 -5.14 14.99
C ASN A 288 17.35 -4.46 16.18
N TRP A 289 17.83 -3.28 16.53
CA TRP A 289 17.31 -2.53 17.66
C TRP A 289 15.82 -2.19 17.43
N LEU A 290 15.44 -1.81 16.21
CA LEU A 290 14.01 -1.64 15.89
C LEU A 290 13.22 -2.96 15.96
N ALA A 291 13.77 -4.05 15.42
CA ALA A 291 13.11 -5.36 15.41
C ALA A 291 12.86 -5.89 16.83
N THR A 292 13.83 -5.75 17.73
CA THR A 292 13.71 -6.09 19.14
C THR A 292 12.62 -5.25 19.83
N ALA A 293 12.51 -3.96 19.50
CA ALA A 293 11.43 -3.11 20.03
C ALA A 293 10.03 -3.63 19.67
N ILE A 294 9.86 -4.10 18.43
CA ILE A 294 8.58 -4.65 17.95
C ILE A 294 8.30 -6.02 18.59
N SER A 295 9.32 -6.88 18.76
CA SER A 295 9.13 -8.21 19.35
C SER A 295 8.59 -8.14 20.78
N PHE A 296 9.03 -7.16 21.58
CA PHE A 296 8.52 -6.96 22.94
C PHE A 296 7.01 -6.75 23.02
N ILE A 297 6.39 -6.21 21.98
CA ILE A 297 4.95 -5.99 21.91
C ILE A 297 4.25 -7.28 21.48
N LEU A 298 4.80 -7.96 20.47
CA LEU A 298 4.26 -9.21 19.96
C LEU A 298 4.32 -10.34 21.00
N ASP A 299 5.28 -10.27 21.93
CA ASP A 299 5.47 -11.24 23.02
C ASP A 299 4.66 -10.91 24.28
N ASP A 300 4.07 -9.71 24.35
CA ASP A 300 3.35 -9.27 25.55
C ASP A 300 2.05 -10.06 25.76
N LYS A 301 2.05 -10.87 26.81
CA LYS A 301 0.89 -11.70 27.18
C LYS A 301 -0.34 -10.87 27.51
N ILE A 302 -0.17 -9.70 28.12
CA ILE A 302 -1.28 -8.81 28.50
C ILE A 302 -1.96 -8.27 27.24
N THR A 303 -1.19 -7.77 26.28
CA THR A 303 -1.71 -7.30 24.99
C THR A 303 -2.43 -8.43 24.24
N ARG A 304 -1.89 -9.65 24.24
CA ARG A 304 -2.55 -10.82 23.62
C ARG A 304 -3.87 -11.19 24.31
N GLN A 305 -3.90 -11.20 25.64
CA GLN A 305 -5.12 -11.46 26.42
C GLN A 305 -6.20 -10.40 26.22
N ASN A 306 -5.78 -9.17 25.89
CA ASN A 306 -6.66 -8.06 25.55
C ASN A 306 -6.98 -8.01 24.04
N ASN A 307 -6.90 -9.14 23.33
CA ASN A 307 -7.23 -9.26 21.90
C ASN A 307 -6.44 -8.28 21.02
N GLY A 308 -5.19 -8.01 21.37
CA GLY A 308 -4.30 -7.09 20.66
C GLY A 308 -4.42 -5.63 21.09
N LEU A 309 -5.34 -5.27 22.00
CA LEU A 309 -5.50 -3.89 22.45
C LEU A 309 -4.44 -3.51 23.49
N VAL A 310 -3.72 -2.41 23.25
CA VAL A 310 -2.66 -1.91 24.13
C VAL A 310 -2.77 -0.40 24.32
N ARG A 311 -2.52 0.06 25.55
CA ARG A 311 -2.40 1.49 25.88
C ARG A 311 -0.98 1.98 25.65
N PHE A 312 -0.82 3.25 25.29
CA PHE A 312 0.51 3.84 25.11
C PHE A 312 1.36 3.79 26.38
N SER A 313 0.75 3.89 27.57
CA SER A 313 1.41 3.69 28.86
C SER A 313 2.00 2.28 29.02
N ARG A 314 1.33 1.24 28.54
CA ARG A 314 1.86 -0.13 28.52
C ARG A 314 3.02 -0.25 27.53
N LEU A 315 2.90 0.34 26.34
CA LEU A 315 4.00 0.39 25.38
C LEU A 315 5.24 1.08 25.98
N ASN A 316 5.06 2.18 26.72
CA ASN A 316 6.14 2.85 27.43
C ASN A 316 6.85 1.93 28.42
N GLN A 317 6.11 1.11 29.17
CA GLN A 317 6.69 0.12 30.09
C GLN A 317 7.41 -1.01 29.34
N LEU A 318 6.85 -1.46 28.21
CA LEU A 318 7.45 -2.51 27.41
C LEU A 318 8.74 -2.06 26.74
N TRP A 319 8.88 -0.78 26.38
CA TRP A 319 10.08 -0.26 25.71
C TRP A 319 11.14 0.29 26.68
N ASP A 320 10.75 0.80 27.84
CA ASP A 320 11.69 1.29 28.87
C ASP A 320 11.61 0.44 30.15
N ASP A 321 11.65 -0.88 29.99
CA ASP A 321 11.63 -1.83 31.11
C ASP A 321 12.95 -1.73 31.91
N PRO A 322 12.92 -1.31 33.20
CA PRO A 322 14.12 -1.14 34.00
C PRO A 322 14.85 -2.44 34.31
N PHE A 323 14.20 -3.60 34.13
CA PHE A 323 14.81 -4.91 34.34
C PHE A 323 15.61 -5.40 33.12
N ARG A 324 15.59 -4.68 32.00
CA ARG A 324 16.37 -5.01 30.79
C ARG A 324 17.71 -4.31 30.76
N SER A 325 18.63 -4.87 29.97
CA SER A 325 19.93 -4.24 29.69
C SER A 325 19.73 -2.83 29.08
N PRO A 326 20.65 -1.88 29.34
CA PRO A 326 20.55 -0.52 28.80
C PRO A 326 20.42 -0.45 27.27
N GLU A 327 21.00 -1.42 26.56
CA GLU A 327 20.94 -1.53 25.10
C GLU A 327 19.53 -1.89 24.59
N ASN A 328 18.72 -2.52 25.43
CA ASN A 328 17.34 -2.93 25.16
C ASN A 328 16.31 -2.03 25.86
N ARG A 329 16.74 -0.84 26.29
CA ARG A 329 15.88 0.21 26.83
C ARG A 329 15.80 1.37 25.86
N TYR A 330 14.59 1.79 25.57
CA TYR A 330 14.32 2.74 24.50
C TYR A 330 13.92 4.09 25.10
N PRO A 331 14.50 5.20 24.61
CA PRO A 331 14.11 6.53 25.06
C PRO A 331 12.64 6.86 24.76
N LYS A 332 11.94 7.46 25.72
CA LYS A 332 10.51 7.81 25.61
C LYS A 332 10.15 8.67 24.40
N ASN A 333 11.06 9.53 23.95
CA ASN A 333 10.85 10.37 22.76
C ASN A 333 10.74 9.56 21.45
N LEU A 334 11.10 8.27 21.46
CA LEU A 334 11.05 7.38 20.29
C LEU A 334 9.82 6.49 20.28
N HIS A 335 9.07 6.40 21.38
CA HIS A 335 7.95 5.49 21.53
C HIS A 335 6.82 5.79 20.53
N SER A 336 6.53 7.07 20.29
CA SER A 336 5.58 7.50 19.26
C SER A 336 6.06 7.14 17.85
N ILE A 337 7.37 7.17 17.61
CA ILE A 337 7.99 6.82 16.34
C ILE A 337 7.84 5.32 16.06
N PHE A 338 8.07 4.46 17.05
CA PHE A 338 7.86 3.02 16.87
C PHE A 338 6.41 2.67 16.58
N LEU A 339 5.48 3.29 17.32
CA LEU A 339 4.05 3.09 17.06
C LEU A 339 3.70 3.53 15.64
N ARG A 340 4.20 4.70 15.20
CA ARG A 340 3.99 5.18 13.84
C ARG A 340 4.60 4.25 12.78
N LEU A 341 5.76 3.67 13.05
CA LEU A 341 6.39 2.69 12.17
C LEU A 341 5.54 1.41 12.06
N MET A 342 4.98 0.93 13.16
CA MET A 342 4.03 -0.18 13.15
C MET A 342 2.73 0.14 12.40
N GLU A 343 2.21 1.36 12.54
CA GLU A 343 1.08 1.87 11.74
C GLU A 343 1.41 1.88 10.25
N ARG A 344 2.62 2.34 9.88
CA ARG A 344 3.08 2.38 8.49
C ARG A 344 3.08 1.00 7.86
N PHE A 345 3.50 -0.01 8.61
CA PHE A 345 3.62 -1.41 8.17
C PHE A 345 2.36 -2.27 8.34
N ASP A 346 1.21 -1.64 8.57
CA ASP A 346 -0.07 -2.34 8.72
C ASP A 346 -0.05 -3.39 9.85
N LEU A 347 0.74 -3.14 10.90
CA LEU A 347 0.83 -3.98 12.10
C LEU A 347 -0.11 -3.50 13.20
N SER A 348 -0.37 -2.19 13.24
CA SER A 348 -1.24 -1.57 14.24
C SER A 348 -2.03 -0.38 13.70
N TYR A 349 -3.08 0.01 14.40
CA TYR A 349 -3.71 1.32 14.24
C TYR A 349 -4.13 1.90 15.58
N ALA A 350 -4.19 3.21 15.66
CA ALA A 350 -4.70 3.91 16.84
C ALA A 350 -6.22 3.79 16.94
N VAL A 351 -6.69 3.38 18.10
CA VAL A 351 -8.12 3.29 18.46
C VAL A 351 -8.56 4.66 18.96
N ASP A 352 -9.80 5.08 18.66
CA ASP A 352 -10.44 6.31 19.13
C ASP A 352 -9.88 7.67 18.65
N ARG A 353 -8.99 7.73 17.64
CA ARG A 353 -8.55 9.01 17.03
C ARG A 353 -9.73 9.86 16.51
N ILE A 354 -10.81 9.21 16.08
CA ILE A 354 -12.00 9.83 15.47
C ILE A 354 -12.82 10.65 16.49
N SER A 355 -12.70 10.34 17.78
CA SER A 355 -13.49 10.97 18.84
C SER A 355 -12.93 12.31 19.33
N GLY A 356 -11.81 12.79 18.76
CA GLY A 356 -11.25 14.14 19.04
C GLY A 356 -10.81 14.38 20.48
N SER A 357 -10.91 13.37 21.35
CA SER A 357 -10.47 13.48 22.73
C SER A 357 -8.94 13.43 22.76
N ASN A 358 -8.31 14.50 23.27
CA ASN A 358 -6.91 14.49 23.69
C ASN A 358 -6.78 13.53 24.88
N GLN A 359 -6.80 12.23 24.60
CA GLN A 359 -6.58 11.21 25.61
C GLN A 359 -5.12 11.27 26.02
N SER A 360 -4.87 11.37 27.32
CA SER A 360 -3.52 11.35 27.88
C SER A 360 -2.81 10.00 27.68
N ASP A 361 -3.56 8.93 27.39
CA ASP A 361 -3.07 7.57 27.20
C ASP A 361 -3.81 6.86 26.05
N PRO A 362 -3.47 7.16 24.78
CA PRO A 362 -4.18 6.62 23.63
C PRO A 362 -4.04 5.09 23.52
N GLN A 363 -5.06 4.46 22.94
CA GLN A 363 -5.07 3.01 22.70
C GLN A 363 -4.69 2.69 21.25
N SER A 364 -4.13 1.51 21.04
CA SER A 364 -3.80 0.98 19.72
C SER A 364 -4.13 -0.50 19.65
N LEU A 365 -4.54 -0.96 18.48
CA LEU A 365 -4.74 -2.37 18.20
C LEU A 365 -3.50 -2.93 17.49
N ILE A 366 -2.96 -4.04 17.99
CA ILE A 366 -1.91 -4.83 17.32
C ILE A 366 -2.58 -5.97 16.56
N ALA A 367 -2.71 -5.84 15.24
CA ALA A 367 -3.58 -6.70 14.43
C ALA A 367 -3.11 -8.16 14.36
N GLN A 368 -1.82 -8.44 14.57
CA GLN A 368 -1.30 -9.82 14.64
C GLN A 368 -1.70 -10.57 15.92
N LEU A 369 -2.21 -9.85 16.93
CA LEU A 369 -2.61 -10.40 18.22
C LEU A 369 -4.13 -10.48 18.39
N VAL A 370 -4.90 -10.29 17.32
CA VAL A 370 -6.35 -10.50 17.32
C VAL A 370 -6.70 -11.99 17.53
N PRO A 371 -7.93 -12.30 18.00
CA PRO A 371 -8.35 -13.67 18.25
C PRO A 371 -8.24 -14.56 17.01
N ASP A 372 -7.83 -15.81 17.19
CA ASP A 372 -7.73 -16.84 16.14
C ASP A 372 -9.08 -17.47 15.79
N VAL A 373 -10.01 -17.52 16.74
CA VAL A 373 -11.36 -18.03 16.56
C VAL A 373 -12.33 -16.89 16.26
N ALA A 374 -13.30 -17.17 15.37
CA ALA A 374 -14.42 -16.27 15.14
C ALA A 374 -15.22 -16.03 16.44
N PRO A 375 -15.88 -14.87 16.60
CA PRO A 375 -16.82 -14.66 17.69
C PRO A 375 -17.88 -15.76 17.76
N ASN A 376 -18.43 -15.99 18.95
CA ASN A 376 -19.55 -16.91 19.09
C ASN A 376 -20.75 -16.44 18.23
N GLU A 377 -21.58 -17.38 17.81
CA GLU A 377 -22.68 -17.14 16.86
C GLU A 377 -23.65 -16.04 17.34
N LYS A 378 -24.00 -16.03 18.63
CA LYS A 378 -24.90 -15.03 19.22
C LYS A 378 -24.35 -13.61 19.12
N ASP A 379 -23.06 -13.40 19.38
CA ASP A 379 -22.44 -12.09 19.29
C ASP A 379 -22.16 -11.68 17.84
N PHE A 380 -21.85 -12.66 16.98
CA PHE A 380 -21.72 -12.43 15.55
C PHE A 380 -23.04 -11.99 14.92
N GLU A 381 -24.16 -12.67 15.20
CA GLU A 381 -25.48 -12.36 14.64
C GLU A 381 -26.02 -10.98 15.07
N LYS A 382 -25.65 -10.49 16.26
CA LYS A 382 -25.99 -9.12 16.69
C LYS A 382 -25.37 -8.05 15.79
N LYS A 383 -24.18 -8.33 15.24
CA LYS A 383 -23.41 -7.38 14.44
C LYS A 383 -23.58 -7.63 12.93
N TRP A 384 -23.85 -8.88 12.53
CA TRP A 384 -24.17 -9.29 11.17
C TRP A 384 -25.47 -10.10 11.17
N THR A 385 -26.60 -9.39 11.19
CA THR A 385 -27.95 -9.99 11.29
C THR A 385 -28.24 -10.89 10.10
N PRO A 386 -28.94 -12.03 10.24
CA PRO A 386 -29.29 -12.86 9.08
C PRO A 386 -30.21 -12.13 8.09
N GLU A 387 -31.10 -11.30 8.60
CA GLU A 387 -32.08 -10.52 7.83
C GLU A 387 -31.45 -9.29 7.17
N ILE A 388 -31.85 -9.03 5.93
CA ILE A 388 -31.48 -7.84 5.15
C ILE A 388 -32.50 -6.74 5.46
N VAL A 389 -32.01 -5.54 5.78
CA VAL A 389 -32.85 -4.37 6.04
C VAL A 389 -33.70 -4.04 4.81
N SER A 390 -34.94 -3.60 5.01
CA SER A 390 -35.83 -3.23 3.90
C SER A 390 -35.20 -2.14 3.03
N GLY A 391 -35.19 -2.34 1.71
CA GLY A 391 -34.56 -1.44 0.74
C GLY A 391 -33.06 -1.69 0.51
N ASP A 392 -32.41 -2.54 1.31
CA ASP A 392 -31.04 -2.95 1.06
C ASP A 392 -30.97 -4.19 0.15
N PHE A 393 -29.90 -4.26 -0.62
CA PHE A 393 -29.54 -5.41 -1.44
C PHE A 393 -28.30 -6.07 -0.87
N GLN A 394 -28.15 -7.38 -1.11
CA GLN A 394 -26.94 -8.12 -0.78
C GLN A 394 -26.20 -8.49 -2.06
N GLN A 395 -24.91 -8.16 -2.11
CA GLN A 395 -24.02 -8.57 -3.19
C GLN A 395 -22.78 -9.25 -2.64
N THR A 396 -22.26 -10.25 -3.36
CA THR A 396 -21.07 -10.99 -2.96
C THR A 396 -20.10 -11.12 -4.12
N GLN A 397 -18.84 -10.77 -3.87
CA GLN A 397 -17.68 -11.11 -4.70
C GLN A 397 -16.74 -12.04 -3.96
N ILE A 398 -16.03 -12.86 -4.71
CA ILE A 398 -15.07 -13.82 -4.19
C ILE A 398 -13.73 -13.54 -4.86
N CYS A 399 -12.76 -13.11 -4.06
CA CYS A 399 -11.38 -12.94 -4.46
C CYS A 399 -10.67 -14.28 -4.31
N ARG A 400 -10.46 -14.97 -5.43
CA ARG A 400 -9.71 -16.23 -5.44
C ARG A 400 -8.24 -15.93 -5.53
N ILE A 401 -7.51 -16.36 -4.51
CA ILE A 401 -6.07 -16.16 -4.43
C ILE A 401 -5.42 -17.36 -5.10
N VAL A 402 -4.74 -17.12 -6.21
CA VAL A 402 -4.09 -18.18 -6.98
C VAL A 402 -2.64 -17.82 -7.31
N ASP A 403 -1.81 -18.84 -7.47
CA ASP A 403 -0.45 -18.69 -7.95
C ASP A 403 -0.48 -18.29 -9.44
N ALA A 404 0.21 -17.21 -9.80
CA ALA A 404 0.18 -16.67 -11.15
C ALA A 404 0.83 -17.62 -12.17
N SER A 405 1.72 -18.52 -11.74
CA SER A 405 2.43 -19.44 -12.65
C SER A 405 1.58 -20.64 -13.09
N ASN A 406 0.69 -21.13 -12.23
CA ASN A 406 -0.03 -22.39 -12.45
C ASN A 406 -1.55 -22.30 -12.20
N GLY A 407 -2.05 -21.15 -11.71
CA GLY A 407 -3.47 -20.92 -11.45
C GLY A 407 -4.06 -21.70 -10.27
N GLN A 408 -3.24 -22.40 -9.48
CA GLN A 408 -3.69 -23.15 -8.31
C GLN A 408 -3.96 -22.23 -7.12
N SER A 409 -4.91 -22.63 -6.26
CA SER A 409 -5.22 -21.91 -5.03
C SER A 409 -3.98 -21.75 -4.16
N ALA A 410 -3.75 -20.52 -3.68
CA ALA A 410 -2.61 -20.17 -2.86
C ALA A 410 -3.05 -19.45 -1.59
N ASN A 411 -2.26 -19.58 -0.52
CA ASN A 411 -2.51 -18.87 0.73
C ASN A 411 -1.77 -17.52 0.75
N ALA A 412 -2.48 -16.45 1.13
CA ALA A 412 -1.92 -15.15 1.48
C ALA A 412 -1.84 -15.03 3.01
N GLU A 413 -0.79 -15.65 3.58
CA GLU A 413 -0.59 -15.67 5.03
C GLU A 413 -0.46 -14.25 5.60
N GLY A 414 -1.33 -13.91 6.54
CA GLY A 414 -1.33 -12.61 7.20
C GLY A 414 -2.13 -11.50 6.51
N LEU A 415 -2.85 -11.80 5.43
CA LEU A 415 -3.72 -10.85 4.74
C LEU A 415 -4.74 -10.18 5.67
N PHE A 416 -5.41 -10.93 6.55
CA PHE A 416 -6.45 -10.36 7.40
C PHE A 416 -5.93 -9.40 8.47
N TYR A 417 -4.69 -9.55 8.95
CA TYR A 417 -4.11 -8.56 9.87
C TYR A 417 -3.96 -7.21 9.15
N GLN A 418 -3.48 -7.24 7.91
CA GLN A 418 -3.33 -6.03 7.08
C GLN A 418 -4.68 -5.43 6.71
N LEU A 419 -5.68 -6.26 6.34
CA LEU A 419 -7.04 -5.80 6.06
C LEU A 419 -7.69 -5.15 7.28
N ILE A 420 -7.52 -5.74 8.48
CA ILE A 420 -8.02 -5.16 9.73
C ILE A 420 -7.44 -3.77 9.97
N VAL A 421 -6.13 -3.58 9.72
CA VAL A 421 -5.48 -2.28 9.87
C VAL A 421 -5.93 -1.30 8.78
N ARG A 422 -5.90 -1.70 7.51
CA ARG A 422 -6.21 -0.81 6.38
C ARG A 422 -7.68 -0.40 6.33
N LEU A 423 -8.58 -1.29 6.73
CA LEU A 423 -10.02 -1.07 6.74
C LEU A 423 -10.55 -0.60 8.11
N HIS A 424 -9.67 -0.25 9.06
CA HIS A 424 -10.07 0.13 10.43
C HIS A 424 -11.01 1.34 10.47
N ARG A 425 -10.94 2.24 9.48
CA ARG A 425 -11.88 3.38 9.35
C ARG A 425 -13.35 2.94 9.20
N TYR A 426 -13.57 1.72 8.71
CA TYR A 426 -14.88 1.09 8.60
C TYR A 426 -15.13 0.08 9.74
N SER A 427 -14.24 -0.02 10.73
CA SER A 427 -14.46 -0.93 11.86
C SER A 427 -15.73 -0.54 12.59
N LEU A 428 -16.51 -1.54 13.02
CA LEU A 428 -17.62 -1.34 13.95
C LEU A 428 -17.17 -0.66 15.26
N GLY A 429 -15.92 -0.91 15.67
CA GLY A 429 -15.34 -0.32 16.88
C GLY A 429 -14.51 0.94 16.63
N ARG A 430 -14.69 1.64 15.50
CA ARG A 430 -13.96 2.89 15.17
C ARG A 430 -14.15 4.02 16.19
N VAL A 431 -15.27 4.00 16.94
CA VAL A 431 -15.58 4.91 18.06
C VAL A 431 -15.45 4.23 19.42
N LYS A 432 -15.78 2.93 19.48
CA LYS A 432 -15.74 2.13 20.71
C LYS A 432 -15.26 0.72 20.39
N TYR A 433 -14.02 0.42 20.73
CA TYR A 433 -13.38 -0.86 20.36
C TYR A 433 -14.19 -2.11 20.73
N ALA A 434 -14.94 -2.09 21.84
CA ALA A 434 -15.77 -3.22 22.29
C ALA A 434 -16.82 -3.67 21.26
N ASP A 435 -17.15 -2.83 20.27
CA ASP A 435 -18.07 -3.16 19.19
C ASP A 435 -17.38 -3.79 17.97
N SER A 436 -16.05 -3.84 17.96
CA SER A 436 -15.27 -4.43 16.87
C SER A 436 -15.56 -5.91 16.70
N VAL A 437 -15.63 -6.36 15.44
CA VAL A 437 -15.76 -7.76 15.09
C VAL A 437 -14.70 -8.12 14.07
N HIS A 438 -13.62 -8.72 14.55
CA HIS A 438 -12.53 -9.23 13.70
C HIS A 438 -11.79 -10.37 14.39
N TRP A 439 -11.21 -11.25 13.60
CA TRP A 439 -10.38 -12.38 14.01
C TRP A 439 -9.38 -12.67 12.89
N GLN A 440 -8.45 -13.61 13.09
CA GLN A 440 -7.37 -13.88 12.13
C GLN A 440 -7.84 -14.33 10.72
N ARG A 441 -9.14 -14.62 10.55
CA ARG A 441 -9.73 -15.09 9.28
C ARG A 441 -10.98 -14.32 8.84
N GLY A 442 -11.34 -13.21 9.50
CA GLY A 442 -12.54 -12.46 9.15
C GLY A 442 -12.69 -11.12 9.87
N LEU A 443 -13.52 -10.24 9.31
CA LEU A 443 -13.93 -8.97 9.92
C LEU A 443 -15.29 -8.50 9.41
N VAL A 444 -16.00 -7.76 10.25
CA VAL A 444 -17.23 -7.04 9.89
C VAL A 444 -16.95 -5.53 9.91
N LEU A 445 -17.39 -4.87 8.84
CA LEU A 445 -17.18 -3.45 8.59
C LEU A 445 -18.51 -2.74 8.40
N ASP A 446 -18.55 -1.46 8.71
CA ASP A 446 -19.71 -0.59 8.62
C ASP A 446 -19.26 0.76 8.04
N ALA A 447 -19.76 1.08 6.86
CA ALA A 447 -19.42 2.28 6.08
C ALA A 447 -20.62 3.24 6.00
N ASP A 448 -21.36 3.37 7.10
CA ASP A 448 -22.50 4.28 7.22
C ASP A 448 -23.55 4.04 6.12
N TYR A 449 -23.89 5.05 5.30
CA TYR A 449 -24.87 4.92 4.21
C TYR A 449 -24.43 3.95 3.10
N ASN A 450 -23.13 3.63 3.00
CA ASN A 450 -22.61 2.61 2.10
C ASN A 450 -22.82 1.17 2.62
N GLY A 451 -23.39 1.04 3.81
CA GLY A 451 -23.87 -0.21 4.39
C GLY A 451 -22.80 -1.03 5.12
N ARG A 452 -23.12 -2.30 5.36
CA ARG A 452 -22.31 -3.23 6.15
C ARG A 452 -21.65 -4.27 5.27
N ALA A 453 -20.41 -4.65 5.61
CA ALA A 453 -19.67 -5.68 4.90
C ALA A 453 -19.14 -6.77 5.82
N LEU A 454 -19.08 -7.99 5.30
CA LEU A 454 -18.41 -9.14 5.90
C LEU A 454 -17.33 -9.62 4.95
N LEU A 455 -16.08 -9.63 5.42
CA LEU A 455 -14.96 -10.26 4.75
C LEU A 455 -14.53 -11.48 5.56
N ARG A 456 -14.35 -12.62 4.91
CA ARG A 456 -13.82 -13.83 5.56
C ARG A 456 -13.15 -14.78 4.60
N TYR A 457 -12.19 -15.56 5.12
CA TYR A 457 -11.65 -16.69 4.38
C TYR A 457 -12.64 -17.87 4.34
N ILE A 458 -12.87 -18.42 3.15
CA ILE A 458 -13.45 -19.76 2.96
C ILE A 458 -12.43 -20.57 2.15
N GLY A 459 -11.79 -21.56 2.80
CA GLY A 459 -10.55 -22.13 2.28
C GLY A 459 -9.46 -21.05 2.25
N ASN A 460 -8.93 -20.77 1.06
CA ASN A 460 -7.97 -19.70 0.78
C ASN A 460 -8.60 -18.49 0.07
N ASP A 461 -9.88 -18.57 -0.32
CA ASP A 461 -10.56 -17.51 -1.06
C ASP A 461 -11.16 -16.50 -0.07
N VAL A 462 -11.10 -15.22 -0.42
CA VAL A 462 -11.69 -14.15 0.38
C VAL A 462 -13.09 -13.86 -0.13
N HIS A 463 -14.09 -14.18 0.69
CA HIS A 463 -15.48 -13.85 0.41
C HIS A 463 -15.79 -12.47 0.96
N ILE A 464 -16.31 -11.59 0.11
CA ILE A 464 -16.67 -10.22 0.43
C ILE A 464 -18.16 -10.07 0.16
N THR A 465 -18.94 -9.86 1.21
CA THR A 465 -20.39 -9.69 1.12
C THR A 465 -20.76 -8.31 1.66
N VAL A 466 -21.46 -7.52 0.86
CA VAL A 466 -21.93 -6.17 1.24
C VAL A 466 -23.46 -6.13 1.24
N ARG A 467 -24.02 -5.44 2.23
CA ARG A 467 -25.45 -5.17 2.38
C ARG A 467 -25.68 -3.67 2.53
N ALA A 468 -26.35 -3.08 1.55
CA ALA A 468 -26.60 -1.64 1.47
C ALA A 468 -27.73 -1.33 0.49
N ALA A 469 -28.25 -0.11 0.49
CA ALA A 469 -29.13 0.38 -0.59
C ALA A 469 -28.42 0.36 -1.96
N TYR A 470 -27.10 0.63 -1.98
CA TYR A 470 -26.26 0.54 -3.17
C TYR A 470 -24.93 -0.20 -2.87
N PRO A 471 -24.91 -1.55 -2.85
CA PRO A 471 -23.76 -2.33 -2.37
C PRO A 471 -22.51 -2.20 -3.25
N GLN A 472 -22.70 -1.96 -4.55
CA GLN A 472 -21.67 -1.88 -5.57
C GLN A 472 -20.50 -0.98 -5.16
N GLY A 473 -20.79 0.23 -4.68
CA GLY A 473 -19.76 1.23 -4.38
C GLY A 473 -18.77 0.77 -3.31
N PHE A 474 -19.25 0.13 -2.23
CA PHE A 474 -18.39 -0.37 -1.15
C PHE A 474 -17.77 -1.72 -1.48
N LEU A 475 -18.50 -2.58 -2.18
CA LEU A 475 -18.00 -3.88 -2.63
C LEU A 475 -16.76 -3.71 -3.52
N THR A 476 -16.78 -2.77 -4.47
CA THR A 476 -15.61 -2.45 -5.30
C THR A 476 -14.42 -2.00 -4.46
N ILE A 477 -14.61 -1.13 -3.44
CA ILE A 477 -13.49 -0.70 -2.56
C ILE A 477 -12.82 -1.89 -1.89
N LEU A 478 -13.63 -2.77 -1.31
CA LEU A 478 -13.15 -3.91 -0.53
C LEU A 478 -12.45 -4.93 -1.44
N THR A 479 -13.02 -5.20 -2.61
CA THR A 479 -12.44 -6.10 -3.61
C THR A 479 -11.14 -5.55 -4.16
N ASP A 480 -11.08 -4.26 -4.49
CA ASP A 480 -9.86 -3.61 -4.99
C ASP A 480 -8.78 -3.59 -3.92
N GLU A 481 -9.11 -3.38 -2.65
CA GLU A 481 -8.14 -3.43 -1.55
C GLU A 481 -7.57 -4.84 -1.36
N VAL A 482 -8.43 -5.88 -1.39
CA VAL A 482 -7.98 -7.27 -1.32
C VAL A 482 -7.10 -7.61 -2.52
N LYS A 483 -7.53 -7.27 -3.74
CA LYS A 483 -6.77 -7.50 -4.95
C LYS A 483 -5.42 -6.80 -4.92
N PHE A 484 -5.42 -5.50 -4.59
CA PHE A 484 -4.20 -4.70 -4.48
C PHE A 484 -3.24 -5.32 -3.45
N LEU A 485 -3.73 -5.66 -2.25
CA LEU A 485 -2.89 -6.28 -1.23
C LEU A 485 -2.29 -7.59 -1.70
N VAL A 486 -3.11 -8.48 -2.27
CA VAL A 486 -2.65 -9.78 -2.77
C VAL A 486 -1.56 -9.59 -3.83
N GLU A 487 -1.80 -8.73 -4.81
CA GLU A 487 -0.92 -8.57 -5.97
C GLU A 487 0.32 -7.70 -5.69
N SER A 488 0.23 -6.74 -4.76
CA SER A 488 1.34 -5.83 -4.41
C SER A 488 2.24 -6.37 -3.29
N PHE A 489 1.67 -7.14 -2.36
CA PHE A 489 2.40 -7.62 -1.19
C PHE A 489 3.00 -9.01 -1.42
N TRP A 490 2.31 -9.89 -2.15
CA TRP A 490 2.78 -11.22 -2.52
C TRP A 490 2.99 -11.30 -4.03
N GLU A 491 4.16 -10.91 -4.50
CA GLU A 491 4.55 -10.95 -5.91
C GLU A 491 4.39 -12.36 -6.50
N GLY A 492 3.77 -12.51 -7.66
CA GLY A 492 3.48 -13.83 -8.24
C GLY A 492 2.24 -14.52 -7.68
N LEU A 493 1.51 -13.92 -6.73
CA LEU A 493 0.09 -14.20 -6.57
C LEU A 493 -0.74 -13.30 -7.48
N ARG A 494 -1.88 -13.82 -7.93
CA ARG A 494 -2.93 -13.03 -8.56
C ARG A 494 -4.24 -13.22 -7.82
N CYS A 495 -5.07 -12.19 -7.87
CA CYS A 495 -6.40 -12.24 -7.28
C CYS A 495 -7.44 -12.26 -8.41
N GLU A 496 -8.02 -13.43 -8.65
CA GLU A 496 -9.13 -13.56 -9.60
C GLU A 496 -10.43 -13.15 -8.92
N VAL A 497 -11.04 -12.06 -9.39
CA VAL A 497 -12.36 -11.64 -8.91
C VAL A 497 -13.41 -12.51 -9.58
N THR A 498 -14.24 -13.17 -8.77
CA THR A 498 -15.30 -14.06 -9.23
C THR A 498 -16.63 -13.74 -8.56
N VAL A 499 -17.74 -14.14 -9.20
CA VAL A 499 -19.08 -14.10 -8.63
C VAL A 499 -19.64 -15.51 -8.46
N PRO A 500 -20.42 -15.77 -7.39
CA PRO A 500 -21.02 -17.08 -7.18
C PRO A 500 -22.15 -17.36 -8.17
N CYS A 501 -22.36 -18.64 -8.44
CA CYS A 501 -23.52 -19.12 -9.19
C CYS A 501 -24.82 -18.72 -8.50
N LEU A 502 -25.77 -18.15 -9.26
CA LEU A 502 -27.06 -17.66 -8.77
C LEU A 502 -28.15 -18.75 -8.75
N ASN A 503 -27.81 -19.99 -9.14
CA ASN A 503 -28.76 -21.08 -9.17
C ASN A 503 -29.15 -21.53 -7.73
N PRO A 504 -30.45 -21.62 -7.38
CA PRO A 504 -30.91 -21.82 -6.00
C PRO A 504 -30.66 -23.21 -5.37
N LYS A 505 -30.01 -24.15 -6.07
CA LYS A 505 -29.52 -25.41 -5.48
C LYS A 505 -28.06 -25.23 -5.07
N PRO A 506 -27.57 -25.81 -3.97
CA PRO A 506 -26.22 -25.55 -3.48
C PRO A 506 -25.19 -25.81 -4.58
N CYS A 507 -24.73 -24.73 -5.22
CA CYS A 507 -23.83 -24.77 -6.34
C CYS A 507 -22.63 -23.93 -5.97
N LYS A 508 -21.46 -24.57 -5.91
CA LYS A 508 -20.18 -23.92 -5.59
C LYS A 508 -19.52 -23.30 -6.83
N GLY A 509 -20.28 -23.15 -7.92
CA GLY A 509 -19.75 -22.68 -9.19
C GLY A 509 -19.41 -21.19 -9.08
N LEU A 510 -18.29 -20.81 -9.68
CA LEU A 510 -17.78 -19.45 -9.68
C LEU A 510 -17.59 -19.00 -11.12
N PHE A 511 -17.90 -17.73 -11.39
CA PHE A 511 -17.69 -17.10 -12.68
C PHE A 511 -16.64 -16.01 -12.55
N GLU A 512 -15.58 -16.09 -13.35
CA GLU A 512 -14.55 -15.06 -13.41
C GLU A 512 -15.10 -13.80 -14.09
N VAL A 513 -14.97 -12.66 -13.41
CA VAL A 513 -15.58 -11.40 -13.85
C VAL A 513 -14.96 -10.90 -15.16
N SER A 514 -13.65 -11.04 -15.32
CA SER A 514 -12.93 -10.72 -16.58
C SER A 514 -13.52 -11.47 -17.77
N LYS A 515 -13.70 -12.80 -17.64
CA LYS A 515 -14.28 -13.65 -18.69
C LYS A 515 -15.74 -13.30 -19.00
N LEU A 516 -16.51 -12.94 -17.97
CA LEU A 516 -17.88 -12.46 -18.17
C LEU A 516 -17.91 -11.18 -19.02
N ILE A 517 -17.01 -10.23 -18.74
CA ILE A 517 -16.87 -8.99 -19.50
C ILE A 517 -16.42 -9.27 -20.94
N GLU A 518 -15.41 -10.13 -21.13
CA GLU A 518 -14.92 -10.55 -22.46
C GLU A 518 -16.02 -11.20 -23.30
N ASN A 519 -16.73 -12.19 -22.75
CA ASN A 519 -17.84 -12.85 -23.42
C ASN A 519 -18.97 -11.87 -23.79
N LYS A 520 -19.28 -10.92 -22.90
CA LYS A 520 -20.28 -9.88 -23.19
C LYS A 520 -19.83 -9.00 -24.37
N LYS A 521 -18.55 -8.63 -24.45
CA LYS A 521 -17.98 -7.86 -25.58
C LYS A 521 -18.04 -8.63 -26.88
N GLU A 522 -17.86 -9.95 -26.84
CA GLU A 522 -18.00 -10.84 -28.00
C GLU A 522 -19.47 -11.11 -28.40
N GLY A 523 -20.44 -10.50 -27.71
CA GLY A 523 -21.87 -10.63 -28.03
C GLY A 523 -22.52 -11.89 -27.44
N HIS A 524 -21.87 -12.55 -26.48
CA HIS A 524 -22.44 -13.68 -25.75
C HIS A 524 -23.17 -13.20 -24.48
N PRO A 525 -24.52 -13.25 -24.41
CA PRO A 525 -25.27 -12.70 -23.28
C PRO A 525 -25.37 -13.66 -22.07
N GLN A 526 -24.91 -14.90 -22.21
CA GLN A 526 -25.03 -15.93 -21.19
C GLN A 526 -23.75 -16.77 -21.06
N GLN A 527 -23.47 -17.25 -19.85
CA GLN A 527 -22.35 -18.16 -19.58
C GLN A 527 -22.84 -19.37 -18.76
N PRO A 528 -22.42 -20.62 -19.11
CA PRO A 528 -22.80 -21.80 -18.34
C PRO A 528 -21.92 -21.93 -17.09
N CYS A 529 -22.53 -22.31 -15.97
CA CYS A 529 -21.80 -22.66 -14.75
C CYS A 529 -21.05 -23.98 -14.94
N SER A 530 -19.75 -24.01 -14.62
CA SER A 530 -18.90 -25.20 -14.74
C SER A 530 -19.29 -26.37 -13.82
N ILE A 531 -20.13 -26.13 -12.80
CA ILE A 531 -20.55 -27.15 -11.83
C ILE A 531 -21.96 -27.65 -12.12
N CYS A 532 -22.95 -26.75 -12.25
CA CYS A 532 -24.35 -27.15 -12.46
C CYS A 532 -24.77 -27.14 -13.93
N ASN A 533 -23.91 -26.72 -14.85
CA ASN A 533 -24.15 -26.60 -16.30
C ASN A 533 -25.37 -25.74 -16.67
N LYS A 534 -25.86 -24.89 -15.75
CA LYS A 534 -26.95 -23.94 -16.03
C LYS A 534 -26.39 -22.66 -16.63
N TRP A 535 -26.94 -22.28 -17.78
CA TRP A 535 -26.72 -20.99 -18.42
C TRP A 535 -27.32 -19.88 -17.58
N GLN A 536 -26.55 -18.82 -17.35
CA GLN A 536 -26.94 -17.67 -16.57
C GLN A 536 -26.64 -16.40 -17.35
N SER A 537 -27.52 -15.39 -17.22
CA SER A 537 -27.31 -14.08 -17.84
C SER A 537 -26.04 -13.43 -17.29
N ILE A 538 -25.19 -12.98 -18.20
CA ILE A 538 -23.97 -12.25 -17.84
C ILE A 538 -24.32 -10.94 -17.14
N ASP A 539 -25.36 -10.22 -17.58
CA ASP A 539 -25.79 -8.98 -16.93
C ASP A 539 -26.21 -9.19 -15.47
N VAL A 540 -26.94 -10.28 -15.19
CA VAL A 540 -27.35 -10.61 -13.82
C VAL A 540 -26.13 -11.03 -12.99
N LEU A 541 -25.16 -11.76 -13.56
CA LEU A 541 -23.92 -12.11 -12.87
C LEU A 541 -23.06 -10.87 -12.56
N LEU A 542 -22.88 -9.99 -13.56
CA LEU A 542 -22.14 -8.73 -13.43
C LEU A 542 -22.86 -7.70 -12.56
N SER A 543 -24.15 -7.87 -12.25
CA SER A 543 -24.77 -7.05 -11.20
C SER A 543 -24.07 -7.24 -9.84
N ASN A 544 -23.55 -8.43 -9.54
CA ASN A 544 -22.72 -8.72 -8.35
C ASN A 544 -21.23 -8.43 -8.55
N ALA A 545 -20.83 -8.06 -9.77
CA ALA A 545 -19.49 -7.63 -10.07
C ALA A 545 -19.53 -6.51 -11.10
N PRO A 546 -20.02 -5.34 -10.68
CA PRO A 546 -20.02 -4.21 -11.57
C PRO A 546 -18.57 -4.00 -11.97
N ALA A 547 -18.32 -4.16 -13.27
CA ALA A 547 -17.05 -3.81 -13.86
C ALA A 547 -16.73 -2.37 -13.41
N SER A 548 -15.45 -2.00 -13.42
CA SER A 548 -15.08 -0.61 -13.60
C SER A 548 -15.78 -0.14 -14.88
N ASN A 549 -16.98 0.39 -14.73
CA ASN A 549 -17.72 0.97 -15.83
C ASN A 549 -16.79 2.03 -16.44
N PRO A 550 -16.90 2.31 -17.76
CA PRO A 550 -16.39 3.57 -18.27
C PRO A 550 -16.85 4.68 -17.31
N LEU A 551 -16.03 5.73 -17.16
CA LEU A 551 -16.37 6.97 -16.43
C LEU A 551 -17.89 7.05 -16.38
N PRO A 552 -18.53 6.97 -15.19
CA PRO A 552 -19.97 7.18 -15.14
C PRO A 552 -20.23 8.40 -16.02
N GLN A 553 -21.30 8.41 -16.81
CA GLN A 553 -21.76 9.68 -17.35
C GLN A 553 -22.05 10.53 -16.11
N ILE A 554 -21.03 11.20 -15.56
CA ILE A 554 -21.08 11.97 -14.32
C ILE A 554 -22.12 13.07 -14.54
N ASP A 555 -22.22 13.54 -15.79
CA ASP A 555 -23.28 14.38 -16.32
C ASP A 555 -24.70 13.79 -16.21
N ALA A 556 -24.88 12.47 -16.34
CA ALA A 556 -26.18 11.82 -16.19
C ALA A 556 -26.65 11.77 -14.73
N LEU A 557 -25.72 11.74 -13.76
CA LEU A 557 -26.06 11.79 -12.34
C LEU A 557 -26.18 13.23 -11.82
N ALA A 558 -25.33 14.15 -12.27
CA ALA A 558 -25.29 15.56 -11.86
C ALA A 558 -26.40 16.42 -12.49
N THR A 559 -27.64 15.93 -12.47
CA THR A 559 -28.83 16.69 -12.85
C THR A 559 -29.22 17.68 -11.76
N GLN A 560 -29.89 18.79 -12.12
CA GLN A 560 -30.33 19.79 -11.15
C GLN A 560 -31.21 19.17 -10.05
N LYS A 561 -32.10 18.24 -10.43
CA LYS A 561 -32.96 17.51 -9.48
C LYS A 561 -32.16 16.77 -8.41
N VAL A 562 -31.10 16.06 -8.82
CA VAL A 562 -30.22 15.31 -7.90
C VAL A 562 -29.44 16.27 -7.00
N LEU A 563 -28.95 17.38 -7.55
CA LEU A 563 -28.24 18.40 -6.77
C LEU A 563 -29.16 19.07 -5.73
N ASP A 564 -30.41 19.35 -6.09
CA ASP A 564 -31.41 19.90 -5.17
C ASP A 564 -31.70 18.90 -4.03
N GLU A 565 -31.84 17.60 -4.36
CA GLU A 565 -32.07 16.53 -3.39
C GLU A 565 -30.88 16.36 -2.43
N LEU A 566 -29.64 16.39 -2.94
CA LEU A 566 -28.43 16.37 -2.13
C LEU A 566 -28.30 17.62 -1.24
N SER A 567 -28.72 18.78 -1.72
CA SER A 567 -28.74 20.03 -0.95
C SER A 567 -29.74 19.98 0.21
N GLU A 568 -30.93 19.39 0.00
CA GLU A 568 -31.87 19.12 1.10
C GLU A 568 -31.32 18.10 2.10
N LEU A 569 -30.66 17.04 1.61
CA LEU A 569 -29.97 16.06 2.46
C LEU A 569 -28.90 16.72 3.34
N ARG A 570 -28.11 17.64 2.80
CA ARG A 570 -27.12 18.41 3.60
C ARG A 570 -27.77 19.08 4.81
N LYS A 571 -28.95 19.70 4.65
CA LYS A 571 -29.65 20.36 5.76
C LYS A 571 -30.09 19.38 6.85
N ILE A 572 -30.41 18.14 6.48
CA ILE A 572 -30.71 17.06 7.44
C ILE A 572 -29.42 16.67 8.16
N LEU A 573 -28.34 16.43 7.40
CA LEU A 573 -27.06 16.00 7.96
C LEU A 573 -26.47 17.01 8.94
N ILE A 574 -26.55 18.31 8.66
CA ILE A 574 -26.06 19.38 9.55
C ILE A 574 -26.81 19.43 10.88
N LYS A 575 -28.09 19.04 10.92
CA LYS A 575 -28.91 19.09 12.16
C LYS A 575 -28.60 17.95 13.13
N HIS A 576 -28.00 16.85 12.68
CA HIS A 576 -27.72 15.65 13.47
C HIS A 576 -26.24 15.59 13.93
N ASP A 577 -25.77 16.66 14.60
CA ASP A 577 -24.36 16.94 14.94
C ASP A 577 -23.68 16.01 15.98
N ASP A 578 -24.23 14.84 16.28
CA ASP A 578 -23.54 13.91 17.18
C ASP A 578 -22.60 12.98 16.41
N VAL A 579 -21.40 12.77 16.96
CA VAL A 579 -20.28 11.94 16.48
C VAL A 579 -20.61 10.42 16.44
N THR A 580 -21.89 10.09 16.29
CA THR A 580 -22.43 8.75 16.54
C THR A 580 -22.44 7.94 15.25
N ILE A 581 -21.92 6.71 15.33
CA ILE A 581 -22.24 5.64 14.39
C ILE A 581 -23.77 5.59 14.26
N GLY A 582 -24.28 5.63 13.04
CA GLY A 582 -25.73 5.68 12.77
C GLY A 582 -26.31 7.07 12.49
N ARG A 583 -25.47 8.11 12.27
CA ARG A 583 -25.91 9.44 11.79
C ARG A 583 -26.81 9.38 10.55
N PHE A 584 -26.64 8.34 9.74
CA PHE A 584 -27.37 8.13 8.49
C PHE A 584 -28.51 7.11 8.63
N ASP A 585 -28.79 6.60 9.84
CA ASP A 585 -29.83 5.59 10.08
C ASP A 585 -31.25 6.13 9.83
N HIS A 586 -31.42 7.46 9.86
CA HIS A 586 -32.68 8.13 9.57
C HIS A 586 -32.93 8.35 8.07
N LEU A 587 -31.94 8.07 7.22
CA LEU A 587 -32.09 8.21 5.77
C LEU A 587 -32.86 7.02 5.19
N ASP A 588 -33.75 7.31 4.25
CA ASP A 588 -34.41 6.25 3.49
C ASP A 588 -33.44 5.58 2.49
N ALA A 589 -33.89 4.49 1.86
CA ALA A 589 -33.05 3.74 0.92
C ALA A 589 -32.63 4.56 -0.30
N GLY A 590 -33.50 5.41 -0.85
CA GLY A 590 -33.20 6.23 -2.02
C GLY A 590 -32.17 7.32 -1.71
N GLN A 591 -32.28 7.94 -0.54
CA GLN A 591 -31.30 8.90 -0.04
C GLN A 591 -29.91 8.27 0.17
N ARG A 592 -29.86 7.07 0.78
CA ARG A 592 -28.60 6.33 0.96
C ARG A 592 -27.98 5.91 -0.37
N GLU A 593 -28.80 5.49 -1.33
CA GLU A 593 -28.37 5.17 -2.69
C GLU A 593 -27.73 6.39 -3.38
N LEU A 594 -28.41 7.55 -3.33
CA LEU A 594 -27.93 8.79 -3.95
C LEU A 594 -26.55 9.21 -3.41
N LEU A 595 -26.38 9.16 -2.08
CA LEU A 595 -25.11 9.47 -1.42
C LEU A 595 -23.99 8.51 -1.86
N SER A 596 -24.29 7.21 -1.94
CA SER A 596 -23.31 6.20 -2.35
C SER A 596 -22.89 6.37 -3.82
N GLN A 597 -23.83 6.72 -4.70
CA GLN A 597 -23.54 6.99 -6.11
C GLN A 597 -22.69 8.26 -6.30
N ALA A 598 -22.94 9.32 -5.54
CA ALA A 598 -22.14 10.54 -5.56
C ALA A 598 -20.68 10.27 -5.14
N GLU A 599 -20.46 9.54 -4.05
CA GLU A 599 -19.11 9.17 -3.59
C GLU A 599 -18.39 8.24 -4.57
N THR A 600 -19.12 7.28 -5.15
CA THR A 600 -18.57 6.38 -6.18
C THR A 600 -18.12 7.16 -7.41
N SER A 601 -18.89 8.17 -7.84
CA SER A 601 -18.53 9.04 -8.96
C SER A 601 -17.23 9.81 -8.73
N TYR A 602 -17.02 10.30 -7.49
CA TYR A 602 -15.78 10.96 -7.10
C TYR A 602 -14.56 10.03 -7.14
N ARG A 603 -14.70 8.82 -6.60
CA ARG A 603 -13.61 7.83 -6.62
C ARG A 603 -13.22 7.45 -8.05
N ASN A 604 -14.20 7.24 -8.92
CA ASN A 604 -13.97 6.92 -10.33
C ASN A 604 -13.20 8.05 -11.04
N LEU A 605 -13.55 9.32 -10.78
CA LEU A 605 -12.83 10.47 -11.34
C LEU A 605 -11.36 10.48 -10.89
N LEU A 606 -11.08 10.30 -9.59
CA LEU A 606 -9.71 10.31 -9.08
C LEU A 606 -8.85 9.18 -9.64
N GLN A 607 -9.46 8.02 -9.91
CA GLN A 607 -8.76 6.85 -10.43
C GLN A 607 -8.18 7.12 -11.83
N VAL A 608 -8.85 7.93 -12.65
CA VAL A 608 -8.37 8.32 -14.00
C VAL A 608 -7.03 9.04 -13.94
N PHE A 609 -6.77 9.84 -12.91
CA PHE A 609 -5.58 10.70 -12.80
C PHE A 609 -4.53 10.18 -11.82
N THR A 610 -4.56 8.88 -11.50
CA THR A 610 -3.74 8.30 -10.44
C THR A 610 -2.24 8.51 -10.67
N ASP A 611 -1.76 8.39 -11.91
CA ASP A 611 -0.34 8.55 -12.24
C ASP A 611 0.10 10.01 -12.25
N GLU A 612 -0.75 10.91 -12.74
CA GLU A 612 -0.52 12.36 -12.78
C GLU A 612 -0.41 12.97 -11.39
N ALA A 613 -1.06 12.36 -10.39
CA ALA A 613 -1.00 12.80 -9.00
C ALA A 613 0.43 12.86 -8.43
N LYS A 614 1.42 12.21 -9.05
CA LYS A 614 2.85 12.28 -8.65
C LYS A 614 3.39 13.71 -8.69
N GLU A 615 2.91 14.52 -9.63
CA GLU A 615 3.54 15.79 -10.03
C GLU A 615 2.75 17.04 -9.64
N GLY A 616 1.50 16.92 -9.20
CA GLY A 616 0.65 18.03 -8.76
C GLY A 616 -0.80 17.65 -8.40
N PRO A 617 -1.59 18.60 -7.86
CA PRO A 617 -2.96 18.36 -7.39
C PRO A 617 -3.93 18.04 -8.53
N ARG A 618 -4.90 17.14 -8.30
CA ARG A 618 -5.89 16.73 -9.32
C ARG A 618 -7.24 17.44 -9.21
N LEU A 619 -7.55 17.95 -8.02
CA LEU A 619 -8.84 18.58 -7.75
C LEU A 619 -8.70 20.09 -7.75
N PHE A 620 -9.39 20.70 -8.69
CA PHE A 620 -9.51 22.13 -8.80
C PHE A 620 -10.85 22.48 -9.44
N SER A 621 -11.36 23.66 -9.12
CA SER A 621 -12.43 24.29 -9.89
C SER A 621 -11.89 25.56 -10.54
N MET A 622 -12.42 25.92 -11.70
CA MET A 622 -12.01 27.14 -12.38
C MET A 622 -13.15 27.81 -13.11
N ARG A 623 -12.99 29.12 -13.31
CA ARG A 623 -13.91 29.95 -14.07
C ARG A 623 -13.21 31.13 -14.71
N PRO A 624 -13.75 31.73 -15.78
CA PRO A 624 -13.23 32.98 -16.30
C PRO A 624 -13.34 34.10 -15.26
N VAL A 625 -12.34 34.97 -15.24
CA VAL A 625 -12.36 36.21 -14.43
C VAL A 625 -13.31 37.23 -15.04
N ASP A 626 -13.35 37.30 -16.38
CA ASP A 626 -14.28 38.16 -17.11
C ASP A 626 -15.68 37.49 -17.18
N PRO A 627 -16.73 38.08 -16.60
CA PRO A 627 -18.08 37.56 -16.68
C PRO A 627 -18.66 37.55 -18.10
N ASN A 628 -18.14 38.39 -19.01
CA ASN A 628 -18.57 38.47 -20.41
C ASN A 628 -17.77 37.54 -21.33
N TRP A 629 -17.20 36.45 -20.80
CA TRP A 629 -16.32 35.53 -21.54
C TRP A 629 -16.91 34.98 -22.86
N LEU A 630 -18.24 34.89 -22.96
CA LEU A 630 -18.98 34.48 -24.17
C LEU A 630 -18.88 35.49 -25.33
N GLU A 631 -18.66 36.77 -25.02
CA GLU A 631 -18.54 37.86 -25.98
C GLU A 631 -17.09 38.11 -26.41
N VAL A 632 -16.14 37.42 -25.77
CA VAL A 632 -14.71 37.57 -26.03
C VAL A 632 -14.36 36.96 -27.40
N PRO A 633 -13.70 37.71 -28.31
CA PRO A 633 -13.37 37.20 -29.63
C PRO A 633 -12.56 35.90 -29.58
N LYS A 634 -12.95 34.90 -30.38
CA LYS A 634 -12.20 33.63 -30.57
C LYS A 634 -10.78 33.83 -31.13
N THR A 635 -10.41 35.06 -31.47
CA THR A 635 -9.07 35.47 -31.91
C THR A 635 -8.11 35.81 -30.76
N LEU A 636 -8.58 35.80 -29.50
CA LEU A 636 -7.71 35.97 -28.33
C LEU A 636 -6.89 34.71 -28.07
N VAL A 637 -5.58 34.88 -27.93
CA VAL A 637 -4.62 33.78 -27.71
C VAL A 637 -4.79 33.15 -26.33
N SER A 638 -5.10 33.96 -25.31
CA SER A 638 -5.27 33.51 -23.92
C SER A 638 -6.38 34.29 -23.19
N GLN A 639 -6.99 33.67 -22.19
CA GLN A 639 -7.98 34.29 -21.30
C GLN A 639 -7.61 34.05 -19.84
N LYS A 640 -8.01 35.00 -18.97
CA LYS A 640 -7.71 34.91 -17.55
C LYS A 640 -8.75 34.05 -16.82
N PHE A 641 -8.29 32.97 -16.20
CA PHE A 641 -9.10 32.06 -15.39
C PHE A 641 -8.71 32.17 -13.92
N ARG A 642 -9.71 32.19 -13.05
CA ARG A 642 -9.54 31.97 -11.62
C ARG A 642 -9.59 30.48 -11.35
N ILE A 643 -8.61 29.96 -10.62
CA ILE A 643 -8.48 28.55 -10.24
C ILE A 643 -8.50 28.45 -8.71
N LEU A 644 -9.27 27.50 -8.19
CA LEU A 644 -9.36 27.16 -6.77
C LEU A 644 -8.86 25.72 -6.60
N LEU A 645 -7.82 25.52 -5.80
CA LEU A 645 -7.34 24.18 -5.44
C LEU A 645 -8.17 23.56 -4.31
N TRP A 646 -8.33 22.25 -4.36
CA TRP A 646 -9.10 21.46 -3.39
C TRP A 646 -8.21 20.43 -2.71
N CYS A 647 -8.54 20.12 -1.46
CA CYS A 647 -7.91 19.04 -0.69
C CYS A 647 -8.58 17.71 -1.03
N GLU A 648 -7.81 16.71 -1.48
CA GLU A 648 -8.34 15.39 -1.88
C GLU A 648 -8.86 14.56 -0.69
N HIS A 649 -8.35 14.83 0.52
CA HIS A 649 -8.83 14.20 1.75
C HIS A 649 -10.19 14.75 2.17
N SER A 650 -10.31 16.08 2.29
CA SER A 650 -11.53 16.71 2.82
C SER A 650 -12.59 16.98 1.78
N GLN A 651 -12.24 16.94 0.49
CA GLN A 651 -13.12 17.29 -0.63
C GLN A 651 -13.59 18.74 -0.53
N LEU A 652 -12.78 19.63 0.07
CA LEU A 652 -13.09 21.05 0.25
C LEU A 652 -12.02 21.93 -0.41
N PRO A 653 -12.39 23.14 -0.87
CA PRO A 653 -11.41 24.12 -1.34
C PRO A 653 -10.43 24.52 -0.23
N LEU A 654 -9.17 24.79 -0.59
CA LEU A 654 -8.15 25.12 0.40
C LEU A 654 -8.48 26.37 1.22
N PHE A 655 -9.08 27.40 0.60
CA PHE A 655 -9.43 28.64 1.30
C PHE A 655 -10.45 28.44 2.44
N VAL A 656 -11.20 27.33 2.44
CA VAL A 656 -12.12 26.95 3.53
C VAL A 656 -11.34 26.33 4.70
N LEU A 657 -10.24 25.65 4.40
CA LEU A 657 -9.40 24.95 5.39
C LEU A 657 -8.32 25.85 5.98
N ASN A 658 -7.92 26.88 5.23
CA ASN A 658 -6.95 27.86 5.66
C ASN A 658 -7.51 28.74 6.78
N LYS A 659 -6.62 29.45 7.48
CA LYS A 659 -7.01 30.49 8.45
C LYS A 659 -7.73 31.63 7.74
N GLU A 660 -8.62 32.31 8.46
CA GLU A 660 -9.38 33.44 7.90
C GLU A 660 -8.44 34.50 7.28
N GLY A 661 -8.73 34.92 6.05
CA GLY A 661 -7.92 35.87 5.27
C GLY A 661 -6.79 35.24 4.44
N ASP A 662 -6.45 33.97 4.64
CA ASP A 662 -5.42 33.27 3.87
C ASP A 662 -5.96 32.77 2.52
N ARG A 663 -5.47 33.40 1.45
CA ARG A 663 -5.90 33.15 0.06
C ARG A 663 -5.06 32.10 -0.68
N ARG A 664 -4.19 31.34 0.01
CA ARG A 664 -3.42 30.25 -0.62
C ARG A 664 -4.35 29.26 -1.32
N GLY A 665 -3.95 28.80 -2.50
CA GLY A 665 -4.76 27.91 -3.34
C GLY A 665 -5.75 28.62 -4.28
N ILE A 666 -5.78 29.96 -4.30
CA ILE A 666 -6.54 30.76 -5.26
C ILE A 666 -5.56 31.41 -6.23
N TYR A 667 -5.69 31.11 -7.53
CA TYR A 667 -4.82 31.64 -8.58
C TYR A 667 -5.63 32.33 -9.67
N GLU A 668 -5.02 33.32 -10.32
CA GLU A 668 -5.49 33.83 -11.60
C GLU A 668 -4.39 33.60 -12.65
N ILE A 669 -4.71 32.83 -13.68
CA ILE A 669 -3.77 32.36 -14.70
C ILE A 669 -4.33 32.67 -16.08
N ASP A 670 -3.47 33.13 -16.98
CA ASP A 670 -3.79 33.28 -18.39
C ASP A 670 -3.64 31.92 -19.09
N LEU A 671 -4.75 31.34 -19.53
CA LEU A 671 -4.79 30.04 -20.19
C LEU A 671 -5.08 30.20 -21.68
N PRO A 672 -4.38 29.47 -22.57
CA PRO A 672 -4.66 29.49 -24.00
C PRO A 672 -6.08 29.03 -24.32
N TYR A 673 -6.78 29.74 -25.22
CA TYR A 673 -8.16 29.38 -25.57
C TYR A 673 -8.27 27.95 -26.16
N GLU A 674 -7.28 27.56 -26.96
CA GLU A 674 -7.17 26.22 -27.54
C GLU A 674 -7.07 25.14 -26.45
N TRP A 675 -6.19 25.35 -25.47
CA TRP A 675 -6.04 24.45 -24.32
C TRP A 675 -7.34 24.30 -23.54
N VAL A 676 -8.03 25.41 -23.24
CA VAL A 676 -9.29 25.37 -22.46
C VAL A 676 -10.39 24.64 -23.25
N THR A 677 -10.42 24.81 -24.57
CA THR A 677 -11.37 24.11 -25.45
C THR A 677 -11.10 22.61 -25.47
N GLU A 678 -9.83 22.21 -25.55
CA GLU A 678 -9.42 20.80 -25.51
C GLU A 678 -9.70 20.17 -24.14
N ALA A 679 -9.50 20.92 -23.04
CA ALA A 679 -9.75 20.46 -21.68
C ALA A 679 -11.22 20.51 -21.24
N ALA A 680 -12.11 21.17 -21.99
CA ALA A 680 -13.49 21.43 -21.57
C ALA A 680 -14.30 20.18 -21.14
N PRO A 681 -14.25 19.03 -21.85
CA PRO A 681 -14.97 17.81 -21.40
C PRO A 681 -14.51 17.34 -20.03
N TYR A 682 -13.19 17.38 -19.78
CA TYR A 682 -12.59 16.98 -18.52
C TYR A 682 -12.93 17.97 -17.40
N LEU A 683 -12.78 19.27 -17.65
CA LEU A 683 -13.09 20.32 -16.68
C LEU A 683 -14.56 20.26 -16.24
N LYS A 684 -15.46 19.98 -17.19
CA LYS A 684 -16.87 19.74 -16.91
C LYS A 684 -17.06 18.54 -15.98
N ALA A 685 -16.43 17.41 -16.26
CA ALA A 685 -16.52 16.22 -15.41
C ALA A 685 -16.04 16.50 -13.98
N VAL A 686 -14.91 17.20 -13.81
CA VAL A 686 -14.39 17.59 -12.49
C VAL A 686 -15.40 18.46 -11.74
N VAL A 687 -15.91 19.52 -12.38
CA VAL A 687 -16.88 20.43 -11.75
C VAL A 687 -18.20 19.72 -11.41
N ALA A 688 -18.69 18.85 -12.29
CA ALA A 688 -19.89 18.06 -12.04
C ALA A 688 -19.72 17.11 -10.85
N THR A 689 -18.57 16.43 -10.74
CA THR A 689 -18.23 15.60 -9.58
C THR A 689 -18.11 16.42 -8.30
N LEU A 690 -17.41 17.55 -8.34
CA LEU A 690 -17.28 18.44 -7.18
C LEU A 690 -18.65 18.94 -6.71
N SER A 691 -19.59 19.19 -7.64
CA SER A 691 -20.96 19.59 -7.33
C SER A 691 -21.75 18.48 -6.64
N LEU A 692 -21.54 17.22 -7.03
CA LEU A 692 -22.18 16.05 -6.40
C LEU A 692 -21.67 15.81 -4.98
N ILE A 693 -20.38 16.01 -4.71
CA ILE A 693 -19.79 15.72 -3.40
C ILE A 693 -19.83 16.90 -2.43
N LEU A 694 -19.88 18.15 -2.89
CA LEU A 694 -19.88 19.33 -2.03
C LEU A 694 -20.98 19.28 -0.93
N PRO A 695 -22.22 18.86 -1.20
CA PRO A 695 -23.26 18.76 -0.17
C PRO A 695 -22.92 17.78 0.96
N VAL A 696 -22.05 16.82 0.69
CA VAL A 696 -21.73 15.69 1.57
C VAL A 696 -20.27 15.67 2.03
N ALA A 697 -19.44 16.60 1.56
CA ALA A 697 -18.02 16.71 1.91
C ALA A 697 -17.79 16.88 3.43
N SER A 698 -18.73 17.53 4.12
CA SER A 698 -18.72 17.66 5.59
C SER A 698 -18.88 16.32 6.34
N SER A 699 -19.43 15.29 5.68
CA SER A 699 -19.57 13.95 6.25
C SER A 699 -18.22 13.24 6.41
N ALA A 700 -17.26 13.51 5.51
CA ALA A 700 -15.95 12.85 5.50
C ALA A 700 -14.99 13.41 6.57
N THR A 701 -15.08 14.71 6.87
CA THR A 701 -14.11 15.40 7.76
C THR A 701 -14.70 16.05 9.00
N LYS A 702 -16.02 15.96 9.19
CA LYS A 702 -16.75 16.62 10.29
C LYS A 702 -16.59 18.16 10.31
N LEU A 703 -16.00 18.74 9.26
CA LEU A 703 -15.92 20.19 9.08
C LEU A 703 -17.26 20.70 8.54
N LEU A 704 -18.01 21.39 9.38
CA LEU A 704 -19.24 22.06 8.97
C LEU A 704 -18.91 23.31 8.18
N LEU A 705 -19.26 23.30 6.89
CA LEU A 705 -19.24 24.47 6.03
C LEU A 705 -20.41 25.40 6.40
N PRO A 706 -20.16 26.66 6.77
CA PRO A 706 -21.23 27.67 6.92
C PRO A 706 -22.07 27.78 5.64
N ASP A 707 -23.37 28.04 5.79
CA ASP A 707 -24.32 28.07 4.66
C ASP A 707 -23.98 29.13 3.61
N ASP A 708 -23.42 30.26 4.02
CA ASP A 708 -22.96 31.32 3.12
C ASP A 708 -21.75 30.87 2.30
N GLN A 709 -20.77 30.21 2.94
CA GLN A 709 -19.60 29.67 2.25
C GLN A 709 -19.99 28.54 1.29
N TYR A 710 -20.86 27.62 1.72
CA TYR A 710 -21.41 26.57 0.87
C TYR A 710 -22.06 27.14 -0.39
N LYS A 711 -22.98 28.11 -0.23
CA LYS A 711 -23.68 28.74 -1.37
C LYS A 711 -22.73 29.47 -2.32
N ASN A 712 -21.65 30.05 -1.79
CA ASN A 712 -20.65 30.69 -2.64
C ASN A 712 -19.88 29.67 -3.49
N ILE A 713 -19.48 28.53 -2.91
CA ILE A 713 -18.80 27.46 -3.65
C ILE A 713 -19.75 26.82 -4.67
N GLU A 714 -21.00 26.57 -4.28
CA GLU A 714 -22.04 26.04 -5.17
C GLU A 714 -22.25 26.92 -6.40
N LYS A 715 -22.32 28.25 -6.23
CA LYS A 715 -22.40 29.21 -7.34
C LYS A 715 -21.16 29.20 -8.22
N GLU A 716 -19.97 29.10 -7.63
CA GLU A 716 -18.70 29.03 -8.37
C GLU A 716 -18.63 27.77 -9.25
N LEU A 717 -19.06 26.62 -8.73
CA LEU A 717 -19.15 25.37 -9.48
C LEU A 717 -20.22 25.43 -10.58
N ALA A 718 -21.41 25.93 -10.28
CA ALA A 718 -22.48 26.09 -11.26
C ALA A 718 -22.03 26.97 -12.44
N PHE A 719 -21.39 28.10 -12.15
CA PHE A 719 -20.87 29.00 -13.17
C PHE A 719 -19.77 28.32 -14.02
N GLY A 720 -18.84 27.59 -13.40
CA GLY A 720 -17.84 26.81 -14.13
C GLY A 720 -18.47 25.76 -15.05
N LYS A 721 -19.50 25.04 -14.59
CA LYS A 721 -20.23 24.05 -15.39
C LYS A 721 -20.89 24.69 -16.61
N ASP A 722 -21.61 25.79 -16.42
CA ASP A 722 -22.28 26.53 -17.51
C ASP A 722 -21.29 27.03 -18.57
N VAL A 723 -20.09 27.45 -18.14
CA VAL A 723 -18.99 27.84 -19.03
C VAL A 723 -18.60 26.67 -19.93
N PHE A 724 -18.27 25.52 -19.36
CA PHE A 724 -17.82 24.36 -20.13
C PHE A 724 -18.95 23.76 -20.98
N ASP A 725 -20.19 23.76 -20.50
CA ASP A 725 -21.35 23.37 -21.31
C ASP A 725 -21.54 24.26 -22.54
N SER A 726 -21.34 25.56 -22.39
CA SER A 726 -21.42 26.51 -23.50
C SER A 726 -20.28 26.33 -24.51
N MET A 727 -19.06 26.04 -24.04
CA MET A 727 -17.92 25.73 -24.91
C MET A 727 -18.17 24.47 -25.75
N LEU A 728 -18.70 23.41 -25.13
CA LEU A 728 -19.01 22.15 -25.80
C LEU A 728 -20.15 22.29 -26.82
N LYS A 729 -21.17 23.12 -26.53
CA LYS A 729 -22.25 23.47 -27.48
C LYS A 729 -21.76 24.34 -28.65
N GLY A 730 -20.75 25.18 -28.43
CA GLY A 730 -20.16 26.06 -29.45
C GLY A 730 -19.15 25.38 -30.39
N ALA A 731 -18.79 24.11 -30.13
CA ALA A 731 -17.78 23.33 -30.85
C ALA A 731 -18.32 22.54 -32.06
N ASP A 732 -19.36 23.06 -32.72
CA ASP A 732 -20.14 22.40 -33.78
C ASP A 732 -19.42 22.23 -35.15
N LYS A 733 -18.08 22.13 -35.16
CA LYS A 733 -17.26 21.82 -36.36
C LYS A 733 -16.03 20.92 -36.11
N LEU A 734 -15.98 20.19 -35.00
CA LEU A 734 -15.04 19.08 -34.80
C LEU A 734 -15.81 17.83 -34.36
N THR A 735 -16.70 17.36 -35.23
CA THR A 735 -17.24 15.99 -35.18
C THR A 735 -16.10 15.00 -35.28
N ASN A 736 -15.70 14.40 -34.15
CA ASN A 736 -14.96 13.14 -34.05
C ASN A 736 -14.66 12.70 -32.60
N TRP A 737 -15.11 13.43 -31.57
CA TRP A 737 -14.85 13.04 -30.17
C TRP A 737 -15.94 12.12 -29.60
N SER A 738 -17.23 12.39 -29.87
CA SER A 738 -18.35 11.58 -29.35
C SER A 738 -18.43 10.19 -29.99
N ASP A 739 -18.10 10.05 -31.27
CA ASP A 739 -18.11 8.75 -31.97
C ASP A 739 -16.95 7.82 -31.57
N LYS A 740 -15.99 8.33 -30.78
CA LYS A 740 -14.92 7.52 -30.17
C LYS A 740 -15.26 7.02 -28.76
N ALA A 741 -16.32 7.54 -28.13
CA ALA A 741 -16.82 7.01 -26.86
C ALA A 741 -17.51 5.64 -27.05
N ASP A 742 -18.01 5.38 -28.26
CA ASP A 742 -18.63 4.11 -28.68
C ASP A 742 -17.73 3.27 -29.62
N ALA A 743 -16.46 3.65 -29.81
CA ALA A 743 -15.53 2.91 -30.67
C ALA A 743 -15.01 1.63 -29.97
N PRO A 744 -15.06 0.44 -30.62
CA PRO A 744 -14.75 -0.86 -30.00
C PRO A 744 -13.29 -1.08 -29.56
N ASP A 745 -12.37 -0.16 -29.90
CA ASP A 745 -10.92 -0.36 -29.78
C ASP A 745 -10.18 0.91 -29.30
N LEU A 746 -10.35 1.27 -28.03
CA LEU A 746 -9.33 2.06 -27.32
C LEU A 746 -8.89 1.31 -26.06
N PRO A 747 -7.63 0.82 -25.99
CA PRO A 747 -7.09 0.34 -24.72
C PRO A 747 -7.14 1.51 -23.73
N HIS A 748 -7.60 1.24 -22.50
CA HIS A 748 -7.83 2.23 -21.42
C HIS A 748 -6.71 3.30 -21.27
N GLY A 749 -5.47 3.00 -21.69
CA GLY A 749 -4.33 3.91 -21.59
C GLY A 749 -4.22 5.04 -22.64
N ALA A 750 -4.90 5.00 -23.79
CA ALA A 750 -4.74 6.05 -24.82
C ALA A 750 -5.51 7.34 -24.50
N MET A 751 -6.74 7.20 -24.00
CA MET A 751 -7.58 8.32 -23.57
C MET A 751 -7.05 8.94 -22.26
N GLN A 752 -6.64 8.10 -21.30
CA GLN A 752 -5.93 8.53 -20.07
C GLN A 752 -4.64 9.29 -20.39
N SER A 753 -3.89 8.88 -21.42
CA SER A 753 -2.65 9.56 -21.80
C SER A 753 -2.85 10.97 -22.33
N ALA A 754 -3.96 11.25 -23.02
CA ALA A 754 -4.28 12.58 -23.53
C ALA A 754 -4.77 13.51 -22.41
N GLU A 755 -5.69 13.02 -21.57
CA GLU A 755 -6.19 13.76 -20.40
C GLU A 755 -5.07 14.04 -19.38
N GLY A 756 -4.14 13.09 -19.20
CA GLY A 756 -2.97 13.28 -18.36
C GLY A 756 -1.97 14.32 -18.88
N ALA A 757 -1.92 14.57 -20.19
CA ALA A 757 -1.09 15.62 -20.76
C ALA A 757 -1.62 17.01 -20.39
N LEU A 758 -2.94 17.22 -20.51
CA LEU A 758 -3.59 18.49 -20.15
C LEU A 758 -3.40 18.82 -18.66
N LEU A 759 -3.54 17.84 -17.77
CA LEU A 759 -3.34 18.04 -16.33
C LEU A 759 -1.88 18.42 -16.00
N ARG A 760 -0.89 17.81 -16.67
CA ARG A 760 0.52 18.17 -16.50
C ARG A 760 0.83 19.60 -16.96
N GLU A 761 0.23 20.03 -18.07
CA GLU A 761 0.36 21.42 -18.54
C GLU A 761 -0.25 22.40 -17.54
N LEU A 762 -1.42 22.06 -16.96
CA LEU A 762 -1.99 22.86 -15.88
C LEU A 762 -1.07 22.93 -14.65
N HIS A 763 -0.44 21.82 -14.27
CA HIS A 763 0.54 21.81 -13.19
C HIS A 763 1.75 22.70 -13.49
N ALA A 764 2.20 22.76 -14.75
CA ALA A 764 3.27 23.67 -15.14
C ALA A 764 2.84 25.13 -14.96
N PHE A 765 1.65 25.51 -15.44
CA PHE A 765 1.11 26.87 -15.25
C PHE A 765 0.95 27.24 -13.77
N LEU A 766 0.52 26.28 -12.94
CA LEU A 766 0.39 26.49 -11.49
C LEU A 766 1.75 26.63 -10.81
N LYS A 767 2.75 25.79 -11.16
CA LYS A 767 4.11 25.83 -10.60
C LYS A 767 4.82 27.15 -10.89
N GLU A 768 4.52 27.79 -12.02
CA GLU A 768 5.03 29.14 -12.33
C GLU A 768 4.50 30.21 -11.37
N LYS A 769 3.28 30.04 -10.84
CA LYS A 769 2.68 30.97 -9.86
C LYS A 769 3.08 30.61 -8.43
N ASP A 770 2.96 29.35 -8.07
CA ASP A 770 3.29 28.82 -6.75
C ASP A 770 3.75 27.36 -6.87
N PRO A 771 5.07 27.09 -6.74
CA PRO A 771 5.60 25.73 -6.79
C PRO A 771 5.15 24.85 -5.61
N ALA A 772 4.62 25.45 -4.53
CA ALA A 772 4.14 24.75 -3.35
C ALA A 772 2.63 24.44 -3.40
N PHE A 773 1.92 24.81 -4.47
CA PHE A 773 0.49 24.54 -4.66
C PHE A 773 -0.39 24.95 -3.45
N GLY A 774 -0.15 26.14 -2.90
CA GLY A 774 -0.92 26.66 -1.76
C GLY A 774 -0.58 25.97 -0.43
N GLY A 775 0.55 25.26 -0.36
CA GLY A 775 0.95 24.50 0.83
C GLY A 775 0.34 23.11 0.92
N LEU A 776 -0.26 22.59 -0.17
CA LEU A 776 -0.67 21.20 -0.24
C LEU A 776 0.53 20.28 -0.01
N VAL A 777 0.32 19.27 0.83
CA VAL A 777 1.32 18.26 1.12
C VAL A 777 1.05 17.04 0.25
N ARG A 778 2.05 16.66 -0.53
CA ARG A 778 2.06 15.38 -1.25
C ARG A 778 2.25 14.26 -0.24
N VAL A 779 1.21 13.44 -0.06
CA VAL A 779 1.22 12.24 0.78
C VAL A 779 1.01 11.02 -0.10
N MET A 780 1.31 9.84 0.44
CA MET A 780 1.15 8.59 -0.28
C MET A 780 0.23 7.69 0.53
N ASP A 781 -0.83 7.19 -0.10
CA ASP A 781 -1.77 6.30 0.57
C ASP A 781 -1.20 4.86 0.70
N LYS A 782 -1.99 4.00 1.35
CA LYS A 782 -1.66 2.59 1.56
C LYS A 782 -1.57 1.79 0.25
N GLN A 783 -2.13 2.31 -0.84
CA GLN A 783 -2.01 1.74 -2.19
C GLN A 783 -0.83 2.31 -2.99
N GLN A 784 0.09 3.06 -2.35
CA GLN A 784 1.21 3.74 -2.99
C GLN A 784 0.79 4.79 -4.03
N ARG A 785 -0.44 5.30 -3.92
CA ARG A 785 -0.94 6.39 -4.78
C ARG A 785 -0.64 7.71 -4.10
N PHE A 786 -0.19 8.68 -4.89
CA PHE A 786 0.00 10.03 -4.38
C PHE A 786 -1.35 10.75 -4.25
N LEU A 787 -1.48 11.49 -3.16
CA LEU A 787 -2.59 12.39 -2.89
C LEU A 787 -2.02 13.76 -2.53
N TRP A 788 -2.77 14.81 -2.84
CA TRP A 788 -2.46 16.17 -2.42
C TRP A 788 -3.48 16.63 -1.37
N VAL A 789 -3.02 16.77 -0.14
CA VAL A 789 -3.88 17.04 1.02
C VAL A 789 -3.44 18.28 1.76
N HIS A 790 -4.37 18.94 2.43
CA HIS A 790 -4.06 20.05 3.33
C HIS A 790 -3.17 19.55 4.49
N GLU A 791 -2.25 20.39 4.97
CA GLU A 791 -1.25 20.03 6.00
C GLU A 791 -1.86 19.40 7.26
N GLN A 792 -3.08 19.81 7.62
CA GLN A 792 -3.78 19.29 8.80
C GLN A 792 -4.13 17.79 8.71
N PHE A 793 -4.29 17.26 7.49
CA PHE A 793 -4.64 15.85 7.26
C PHE A 793 -3.41 15.00 6.91
N ALA A 794 -2.23 15.61 6.74
CA ALA A 794 -1.04 14.90 6.27
C ALA A 794 -0.60 13.75 7.19
N ARG A 795 -0.95 13.81 8.49
CA ARG A 795 -0.61 12.77 9.48
C ARG A 795 -1.46 11.50 9.36
N GLU A 796 -2.56 11.54 8.60
CA GLU A 796 -3.45 10.39 8.41
C GLU A 796 -2.93 9.37 7.39
N TYR A 797 -1.88 9.73 6.63
CA TYR A 797 -1.32 8.96 5.53
C TYR A 797 0.04 8.39 5.85
#